data_AF-A0A819XZ19-F1
#
_entry.id   AF-A0A819XZ19-F1
#
_cell.length_a   1.000
_cell.length_b   1.000
_cell.length_c   1.000
_cell.angle_alpha   90.00
_cell.angle_beta   90.00
_cell.angle_gamma   90.00
#
_symmetry.space_group_name_H-M   'P 1'
#
loop_
_entity.id
_entity.type
_entity.pdbx_description
1 polymer ?
#
loop_
_entity_poly.entity_id
_entity_poly.type
_entity_poly.pdbx_seq_one_letter_code
_entity_poly.pdbx_strand_id
1 'polypeptide(L)'
;MRLSQIANDDKVSQLNSAQQAEYLRAIDNTSKNARGLARRAVTQGLDFNEILRKQIRTMAEHIHELNDIDDNDHLVSFFSQDTTLGGIRTVCQLVTDDMLDDVSANDILRMINIVGIACSGPIGEFPDPMTWRVNELYLGCYVSLSDVLTAFMQSKGQPLQTPATNKIITNVIPIIENERIAKFLQKYAPSLLEYTCSIGMRRLLADVAMTGGYTICAGVWKLVEDLNENKSELHLKTFDQLIKTYEIVVGNYFQHIMPYIKEQDDQLSYYIANNGTTNMISPFIKLYRENNPQKLQQIPKILRALYTYEIWQAIRKQYKNRDDSDIIAQKMLDQLIGLDLNKYKTLVKPLFENEPSLNEIKFHDQVHIDESYLDELFKTIYYVDNITLLPKYISSVINNNTNNIKDISSINDNSICETLNINYNIKAFKFYNIVQALLYTSKASRVDSDNEKMKIIDLVNKKAAKTMVQDYIRKRFENQYSSDLAIKGRSERTELAATLVQSIIQSQDHNEMIKLMREGLTRGKTQLAITNSSSLGFVELKDKLLNLNENIPRRLDIIKVFLLGRDYKNNDEPVWNNGNVLFTPNLCDFEKIFVSLGYANEWEKLKAEYIKRNLHIYRDGFNRHGHGNTKPSYWAYGFMTLQLYKDNISPEIFKEYCEIHHNCCGVSQILGLLN
;
A
#
# COMPACT_ATOMS: atom_id res chain seq x y z
N MET A 1 17.19 31.55 -3.95
CA MET A 1 15.76 31.30 -4.23
C MET A 1 15.00 30.65 -3.05
N ARG A 2 15.60 29.77 -2.22
CA ARG A 2 14.91 29.21 -1.02
C ARG A 2 15.14 29.98 0.30
N LEU A 3 16.29 30.64 0.50
CA LEU A 3 16.50 31.50 1.70
C LEU A 3 15.66 32.79 1.70
N SER A 4 15.22 33.25 0.53
CA SER A 4 14.18 34.28 0.40
C SER A 4 12.80 33.85 0.91
N GLN A 5 12.58 32.55 1.18
CA GLN A 5 11.34 32.06 1.80
C GLN A 5 11.32 32.35 3.30
N ILE A 6 12.46 32.22 4.02
CA ILE A 6 12.58 32.59 5.44
C ILE A 6 12.23 34.08 5.66
N ALA A 7 12.67 34.95 4.75
CA ALA A 7 12.33 36.38 4.76
C ALA A 7 10.88 36.68 4.35
N ASN A 8 10.20 35.75 3.67
CA ASN A 8 8.79 35.86 3.34
C ASN A 8 7.89 35.31 4.47
N ASP A 9 8.34 34.34 5.25
CA ASP A 9 7.56 33.78 6.36
C ASP A 9 7.32 34.80 7.49
N ASP A 10 8.25 35.74 7.69
CA ASP A 10 8.07 36.91 8.58
C ASP A 10 6.98 37.88 8.07
N LYS A 11 6.72 37.88 6.76
CA LYS A 11 5.57 38.60 6.18
C LYS A 11 4.27 37.80 6.31
N VAL A 12 4.33 36.48 6.40
CA VAL A 12 3.15 35.60 6.51
C VAL A 12 2.48 35.71 7.87
N SER A 13 3.25 35.90 8.95
CA SER A 13 2.72 36.18 10.29
C SER A 13 1.95 37.52 10.35
N GLN A 14 2.25 38.45 9.44
CA GLN A 14 1.56 39.75 9.30
C GLN A 14 0.32 39.70 8.38
N LEU A 15 0.05 38.57 7.72
CA LEU A 15 -1.10 38.40 6.84
C LEU A 15 -2.37 38.10 7.65
N ASN A 16 -3.52 38.60 7.21
CA ASN A 16 -4.80 38.23 7.81
C ASN A 16 -5.20 36.78 7.46
N SER A 17 -6.18 36.23 8.16
CA SER A 17 -6.58 34.81 8.01
C SER A 17 -6.98 34.41 6.58
N ALA A 18 -7.53 35.33 5.78
CA ALA A 18 -7.87 35.09 4.39
C ALA A 18 -6.62 35.03 3.48
N GLN A 19 -5.66 35.94 3.71
CA GLN A 19 -4.39 35.99 3.00
C GLN A 19 -3.46 34.84 3.38
N GLN A 20 -3.48 34.39 4.63
CA GLN A 20 -2.79 33.17 5.07
C GLN A 20 -3.39 31.95 4.37
N ALA A 21 -4.72 31.83 4.30
CA ALA A 21 -5.38 30.76 3.56
C ALA A 21 -5.06 30.79 2.05
N GLU A 22 -4.85 31.99 1.48
CA GLU A 22 -4.48 32.18 0.07
C GLU A 22 -2.99 31.88 -0.19
N TYR A 23 -2.08 32.26 0.72
CA TYR A 23 -0.67 31.84 0.72
C TYR A 23 -0.55 30.31 0.78
N LEU A 24 -1.35 29.66 1.63
CA LEU A 24 -1.41 28.19 1.72
C LEU A 24 -1.97 27.50 0.47
N ARG A 25 -2.82 28.19 -0.30
CA ARG A 25 -3.32 27.71 -1.61
C ARG A 25 -2.31 27.96 -2.74
N ALA A 26 -1.43 28.95 -2.57
CA ALA A 26 -0.37 29.32 -3.52
C ALA A 26 0.94 28.54 -3.32
N ILE A 27 1.21 28.01 -2.12
CA ILE A 27 2.24 27.00 -1.90
C ILE A 27 1.88 25.78 -2.77
N ASP A 28 2.73 25.54 -3.76
CA ASP A 28 2.58 24.61 -4.88
C ASP A 28 1.67 23.40 -4.56
N ASN A 29 0.51 23.34 -5.22
CA ASN A 29 -0.52 22.31 -5.04
C ASN A 29 -0.03 20.88 -5.35
N THR A 30 1.22 20.71 -5.77
CA THR A 30 1.80 19.44 -6.23
C THR A 30 2.40 18.58 -5.11
N SER A 31 2.86 19.14 -3.99
CA SER A 31 3.51 18.35 -2.91
C SER A 31 2.60 18.06 -1.71
N LYS A 32 2.37 16.77 -1.42
CA LYS A 32 1.68 16.30 -0.21
C LYS A 32 2.41 16.70 1.08
N ASN A 33 3.74 16.84 1.01
CA ASN A 33 4.58 17.20 2.15
C ASN A 33 4.48 18.69 2.49
N ALA A 34 4.45 19.56 1.48
CA ALA A 34 4.19 20.99 1.63
C ALA A 34 2.85 21.23 2.36
N ARG A 35 1.77 20.57 1.93
CA ARG A 35 0.46 20.65 2.59
C ARG A 35 0.50 20.16 4.04
N GLY A 36 1.30 19.13 4.32
CA GLY A 36 1.49 18.60 5.67
C GLY A 36 2.20 19.58 6.61
N LEU A 37 3.24 20.25 6.12
CA LEU A 37 3.95 21.31 6.86
C LEU A 37 3.06 22.53 7.08
N ALA A 38 2.39 23.00 6.04
CA ALA A 38 1.43 24.10 6.08
C ALA A 38 0.34 23.90 7.15
N ARG A 39 -0.30 22.72 7.18
CA ARG A 39 -1.32 22.41 8.18
C ARG A 39 -0.78 22.46 9.60
N ARG A 40 0.46 22.00 9.83
CA ARG A 40 1.08 22.03 11.17
C ARG A 40 1.39 23.46 11.62
N ALA A 41 1.93 24.28 10.72
CA ALA A 41 2.22 25.68 10.99
C ALA A 41 0.96 26.49 11.37
N VAL A 42 -0.17 26.25 10.72
CA VAL A 42 -1.44 26.91 11.06
C VAL A 42 -1.98 26.52 12.43
N THR A 43 -1.90 25.23 12.79
CA THR A 43 -2.47 24.72 14.04
C THR A 43 -1.74 25.25 15.29
N GLN A 44 -0.47 25.62 15.17
CA GLN A 44 0.37 26.01 16.32
C GLN A 44 0.50 27.52 16.53
N GLY A 45 -0.14 28.33 15.68
CA GLY A 45 0.01 29.78 15.69
C GLY A 45 1.25 30.22 14.92
N LEU A 46 1.15 31.35 14.23
CA LEU A 46 2.20 31.87 13.34
C LEU A 46 3.04 32.99 13.99
N ASP A 47 2.82 33.31 15.28
CA ASP A 47 3.58 34.36 15.95
C ASP A 47 4.88 33.82 16.57
N PHE A 48 5.82 33.48 15.69
CA PHE A 48 7.15 33.02 16.08
C PHE A 48 7.92 34.07 16.89
N ASN A 49 7.64 35.36 16.66
CA ASN A 49 8.25 36.47 17.39
C ASN A 49 7.83 36.44 18.85
N GLU A 50 6.53 36.40 19.13
CA GLU A 50 6.00 36.33 20.50
C GLU A 50 6.51 35.09 21.24
N ILE A 51 6.49 33.92 20.58
CA ILE A 51 6.94 32.66 21.18
C ILE A 51 8.41 32.75 21.59
N LEU A 52 9.30 33.16 20.68
CA LEU A 52 10.73 33.25 21.01
C LEU A 52 11.02 34.35 22.02
N ARG A 53 10.42 35.53 21.90
CA ARG A 53 10.61 36.62 22.87
C ARG A 53 10.20 36.19 24.28
N LYS A 54 9.07 35.49 24.41
CA LYS A 54 8.64 34.93 25.69
C LYS A 54 9.67 33.94 26.25
N GLN A 55 10.17 33.02 25.42
CA GLN A 55 11.19 32.05 25.84
C GLN A 55 12.51 32.74 26.25
N ILE A 56 12.95 33.76 25.51
CA ILE A 56 14.17 34.52 25.85
C ILE A 56 13.98 35.29 27.17
N ARG A 57 12.81 35.90 27.43
CA ARG A 57 12.52 36.51 28.75
C ARG A 57 12.61 35.48 29.88
N THR A 58 12.00 34.31 29.70
CA THR A 58 12.07 33.22 30.67
C THR A 58 13.51 32.71 30.87
N MET A 59 14.31 32.61 29.81
CA MET A 59 15.73 32.29 29.92
C MET A 59 16.48 33.37 30.71
N ALA A 60 16.26 34.65 30.42
CA ALA A 60 16.94 35.75 31.10
C ALA A 60 16.64 35.77 32.60
N GLU A 61 15.39 35.51 33.01
CA GLU A 61 15.01 35.37 34.43
C GLU A 61 15.80 34.24 35.14
N HIS A 62 16.14 33.18 34.41
CA HIS A 62 16.77 31.98 34.96
C HIS A 62 18.25 31.84 34.61
N ILE A 63 18.86 32.81 33.92
CA ILE A 63 20.25 32.71 33.40
C ILE A 63 21.28 32.44 34.51
N HIS A 64 20.96 32.85 35.74
CA HIS A 64 21.75 32.59 36.93
C HIS A 64 22.01 31.10 37.19
N GLU A 65 21.15 30.19 36.69
CA GLU A 65 21.36 28.74 36.72
C GLU A 65 22.57 28.27 35.88
N LEU A 66 23.18 29.14 35.08
CA LEU A 66 24.34 28.82 34.24
C LEU A 66 25.59 29.66 34.58
N ASN A 67 25.53 30.53 35.60
CA ASN A 67 26.61 31.48 35.91
C ASN A 67 27.93 30.83 36.33
N ASP A 68 27.86 29.65 36.95
CA ASP A 68 29.02 28.89 37.44
C ASP A 68 29.61 27.94 36.39
N ILE A 69 29.06 27.91 35.18
CA ILE A 69 29.60 27.11 34.08
C ILE A 69 30.73 27.89 33.40
N ASP A 70 31.93 27.32 33.47
CA ASP A 70 33.07 27.73 32.66
C ASP A 70 32.94 27.13 31.25
N ASP A 71 32.90 27.98 30.23
CA ASP A 71 32.79 27.61 28.82
C ASP A 71 34.09 27.75 28.02
N ASN A 72 35.24 27.96 28.67
CA ASN A 72 36.54 28.09 27.99
C ASN A 72 36.94 26.83 27.18
N ASP A 73 36.53 25.65 27.64
CA ASP A 73 36.81 24.36 26.97
C ASP A 73 35.64 23.89 26.09
N HIS A 74 34.60 24.71 25.92
CA HIS A 74 33.46 24.37 25.06
C HIS A 74 33.81 24.49 23.57
N LEU A 75 32.99 23.86 22.73
CA LEU A 75 33.04 23.98 21.28
C LEU A 75 32.75 25.42 20.88
N VAL A 76 33.68 25.97 20.10
CA VAL A 76 33.62 27.32 19.56
C VAL A 76 33.30 27.24 18.07
N SER A 77 32.40 28.10 17.60
CA SER A 77 32.17 28.25 16.16
C SER A 77 33.40 28.83 15.47
N PHE A 78 33.90 28.19 14.42
CA PHE A 78 35.03 28.72 13.66
C PHE A 78 34.73 30.06 12.97
N PHE A 79 33.44 30.43 12.84
CA PHE A 79 33.02 31.67 12.19
C PHE A 79 32.91 32.83 13.18
N SER A 80 32.05 32.71 14.19
CA SER A 80 31.83 33.78 15.19
C SER A 80 32.85 33.80 16.33
N GLN A 81 33.61 32.72 16.52
CA GLN A 81 34.50 32.51 17.66
C GLN A 81 33.76 32.50 19.02
N ASP A 82 32.47 32.16 19.02
CA ASP A 82 31.63 32.14 20.22
C ASP A 82 31.10 30.72 20.52
N THR A 83 30.75 30.48 21.79
CA THR A 83 30.21 29.19 22.29
C THR A 83 28.68 29.20 22.29
N THR A 84 28.07 28.02 22.54
CA THR A 84 26.63 27.94 22.80
C THR A 84 26.20 28.73 24.04
N LEU A 85 27.03 28.75 25.10
CA LEU A 85 26.71 29.49 26.32
C LEU A 85 26.86 31.00 26.11
N GLY A 86 27.87 31.42 25.34
CA GLY A 86 28.03 32.80 24.89
C GLY A 86 26.80 33.30 24.14
N GLY A 87 26.33 32.54 23.14
CA GLY A 87 25.11 32.87 22.41
C GLY A 87 23.85 32.96 23.29
N ILE A 88 23.70 32.06 24.26
CA ILE A 88 22.63 32.14 25.28
C ILE A 88 22.73 33.43 26.09
N ARG A 89 23.93 33.78 26.59
CA ARG A 89 24.15 35.02 27.34
C ARG A 89 23.82 36.24 26.47
N THR A 90 24.24 36.24 25.21
CA THR A 90 23.97 37.32 24.25
C THR A 90 22.48 37.55 24.02
N VAL A 91 21.67 36.51 23.80
CA VAL A 91 20.22 36.70 23.60
C VAL A 91 19.52 37.12 24.89
N CYS A 92 19.95 36.63 26.06
CA CYS A 92 19.39 37.05 27.35
C CYS A 92 19.72 38.52 27.65
N GLN A 93 20.87 39.01 27.20
CA GLN A 93 21.27 40.41 27.38
C GLN A 93 20.36 41.38 26.61
N LEU A 94 19.71 40.96 25.53
CA LEU A 94 18.69 41.77 24.85
C LEU A 94 17.51 42.12 25.77
N VAL A 95 17.24 41.30 26.79
CA VAL A 95 16.20 41.57 27.80
C VAL A 95 16.68 42.62 28.78
N THR A 96 17.92 42.53 29.25
CA THR A 96 18.50 43.50 30.20
C THR A 96 18.66 44.87 29.57
N ASP A 97 18.90 44.90 28.26
CA ASP A 97 19.13 46.13 27.49
C ASP A 97 17.82 46.72 26.93
N ASP A 98 16.66 46.11 27.23
CA ASP A 98 15.32 46.50 26.75
C ASP A 98 15.20 46.57 25.22
N MET A 99 15.96 45.71 24.52
CA MET A 99 16.01 45.67 23.05
C MET A 99 15.18 44.52 22.45
N LEU A 100 14.78 43.53 23.25
CA LEU A 100 14.18 42.29 22.74
C LEU A 100 12.90 42.51 21.90
N ASP A 101 12.08 43.51 22.24
CA ASP A 101 10.82 43.78 21.52
C ASP A 101 11.03 44.35 20.11
N ASP A 102 12.23 44.85 19.81
CA ASP A 102 12.62 45.35 18.49
C ASP A 102 13.29 44.27 17.62
N VAL A 103 13.57 43.10 18.20
CA VAL A 103 14.30 42.01 17.55
C VAL A 103 13.34 40.96 17.00
N SER A 104 13.50 40.58 15.73
CA SER A 104 12.69 39.53 15.10
C SER A 104 13.13 38.12 15.53
N ALA A 105 12.29 37.12 15.32
CA ALA A 105 12.60 35.71 15.52
C ALA A 105 13.81 35.28 14.70
N ASN A 106 13.92 35.79 13.46
CA ASN A 106 15.07 35.55 12.59
C ASN A 106 16.37 36.16 13.14
N ASP A 107 16.30 37.31 13.81
CA ASP A 107 17.45 37.90 14.50
C ASP A 107 17.84 37.09 15.73
N ILE A 108 16.86 36.72 16.58
CA ILE A 108 17.09 35.87 17.76
C ILE A 108 17.79 34.56 17.36
N LEU A 109 17.30 33.89 16.31
CA LEU A 109 17.87 32.64 15.82
C LEU A 109 19.25 32.81 15.18
N ARG A 110 19.60 34.01 14.73
CA ARG A 110 20.96 34.36 14.29
C ARG A 110 21.90 34.72 15.45
N MET A 111 21.37 34.94 16.65
CA MET A 111 22.17 35.33 17.83
C MET A 111 22.37 34.17 18.84
N ILE A 112 21.44 33.21 18.93
CA ILE A 112 21.50 32.13 19.93
C ILE A 112 22.76 31.24 19.83
N ASN A 113 23.38 31.17 18.63
CA ASN A 113 24.67 30.51 18.37
C ASN A 113 24.79 29.08 18.94
N ILE A 114 23.80 28.19 18.72
CA ILE A 114 23.91 26.78 19.14
C ILE A 114 24.96 26.09 18.28
N VAL A 115 26.14 25.85 18.85
CA VAL A 115 27.30 25.27 18.16
C VAL A 115 27.10 23.76 17.98
N GLY A 116 27.56 23.25 16.85
CA GLY A 116 27.52 21.83 16.54
C GLY A 116 28.50 21.45 15.44
N ILE A 117 28.35 20.25 14.90
CA ILE A 117 29.17 19.75 13.80
C ILE A 117 28.57 20.21 12.48
N ALA A 118 29.38 20.82 11.62
CA ALA A 118 28.97 21.13 10.25
C ALA A 118 28.67 19.85 9.46
N CYS A 119 27.64 19.88 8.61
CA CYS A 119 27.29 18.73 7.78
C CYS A 119 26.72 19.13 6.42
N SER A 120 26.74 18.17 5.48
CA SER A 120 25.90 18.22 4.29
C SER A 120 24.68 17.31 4.46
N GLY A 121 23.53 17.81 4.06
CA GLY A 121 22.26 17.08 4.09
C GLY A 121 21.26 17.71 3.12
N PRO A 122 20.24 16.95 2.70
CA PRO A 122 19.22 17.46 1.80
C PRO A 122 18.40 18.54 2.50
N ILE A 123 18.10 19.61 1.75
CA ILE A 123 17.16 20.65 2.16
C ILE A 123 15.85 20.40 1.42
N GLY A 124 14.75 20.24 2.16
CA GLY A 124 13.47 19.89 1.57
C GLY A 124 12.31 19.89 2.55
N GLU A 125 11.17 19.41 2.06
CA GLU A 125 9.94 19.35 2.83
C GLU A 125 9.90 18.06 3.67
N PHE A 126 10.34 18.18 4.91
CA PHE A 126 10.34 17.09 5.90
C PHE A 126 9.22 17.29 6.93
N PRO A 127 7.94 17.03 6.61
CA PRO A 127 6.85 17.11 7.59
C PRO A 127 7.04 16.12 8.74
N ASP A 128 7.86 15.09 8.50
CA ASP A 128 8.30 14.14 9.49
C ASP A 128 9.85 14.19 9.58
N PRO A 129 10.41 14.81 10.63
CA PRO A 129 11.85 14.99 10.77
C PRO A 129 12.62 13.65 10.86
N MET A 130 11.95 12.55 11.24
CA MET A 130 12.58 11.23 11.32
C MET A 130 13.07 10.69 9.97
N THR A 131 12.62 11.30 8.86
CA THR A 131 12.99 10.90 7.49
C THR A 131 14.22 11.65 6.95
N TRP A 132 14.68 12.68 7.64
CA TRP A 132 15.89 13.42 7.26
C TRP A 132 17.14 12.59 7.53
N ARG A 133 18.14 12.67 6.64
CA ARG A 133 19.41 11.93 6.73
C ARG A 133 20.56 12.86 6.40
N VAL A 134 21.68 12.67 7.09
CA VAL A 134 22.94 13.39 6.80
C VAL A 134 23.67 12.67 5.68
N ASN A 135 24.15 13.41 4.69
CA ASN A 135 24.97 12.86 3.61
C ASN A 135 26.42 12.74 4.05
N GLU A 136 26.95 13.77 4.71
CA GLU A 136 28.34 13.81 5.19
C GLU A 136 28.46 14.66 6.46
N LEU A 137 29.25 14.20 7.43
CA LEU A 137 29.65 14.96 8.62
C LEU A 137 31.07 15.53 8.42
N TYR A 138 31.25 16.80 8.72
CA TYR A 138 32.56 17.45 8.67
C TYR A 138 33.17 17.49 10.07
N LEU A 139 33.72 16.36 10.51
CA LEU A 139 34.26 16.23 11.85
C LEU A 139 35.41 17.21 12.11
N GLY A 140 35.44 17.79 13.31
CA GLY A 140 36.40 18.84 13.68
C GLY A 140 36.08 20.22 13.10
N CYS A 141 35.01 20.35 12.31
CA CYS A 141 34.50 21.62 11.82
C CYS A 141 33.25 22.01 12.62
N TYR A 142 33.45 22.85 13.65
CA TYR A 142 32.41 23.29 14.55
C TYR A 142 31.87 24.67 14.18
N VAL A 143 30.57 24.78 14.03
CA VAL A 143 29.89 26.02 13.62
C VAL A 143 28.46 26.00 14.14
N SER A 144 27.83 27.16 14.30
CA SER A 144 26.39 27.23 14.56
C SER A 144 25.60 27.37 13.27
N LEU A 145 24.32 26.96 13.29
CA LEU A 145 23.46 27.24 12.14
C LEU A 145 23.24 28.76 11.98
N SER A 146 23.24 29.51 13.08
CA SER A 146 23.19 30.98 13.10
C SER A 146 24.28 31.57 12.21
N ASP A 147 25.51 31.09 12.33
CA ASP A 147 26.65 31.53 11.52
C ASP A 147 26.54 31.12 10.06
N VAL A 148 26.05 29.91 9.79
CA VAL A 148 25.79 29.46 8.41
C VAL A 148 24.79 30.41 7.71
N LEU A 149 23.75 30.85 8.42
CA LEU A 149 22.75 31.79 7.91
C LEU A 149 23.34 33.19 7.74
N THR A 150 24.06 33.68 8.74
CA THR A 150 24.72 34.99 8.72
C THR A 150 25.73 35.09 7.58
N ALA A 151 26.60 34.10 7.43
CA ALA A 151 27.58 34.02 6.34
C ALA A 151 26.89 34.04 4.96
N PHE A 152 25.80 33.28 4.80
CA PHE A 152 25.04 33.27 3.56
C PHE A 152 24.46 34.65 3.20
N MET A 153 23.96 35.38 4.21
CA MET A 153 23.41 36.72 3.99
C MET A 153 24.51 37.74 3.65
N GLN A 154 25.60 37.74 4.41
CA GLN A 154 26.73 38.65 4.20
C GLN A 154 27.41 38.43 2.84
N SER A 155 27.49 37.18 2.39
CA SER A 155 28.10 36.80 1.11
C SER A 155 27.16 36.97 -0.10
N LYS A 156 25.97 37.54 0.09
CA LYS A 156 24.91 37.67 -0.95
C LYS A 156 24.52 36.33 -1.58
N GLY A 157 24.48 35.28 -0.77
CA GLY A 157 23.95 33.97 -1.13
C GLY A 157 25.00 32.90 -1.45
N GLN A 158 26.27 33.13 -1.13
CA GLN A 158 27.28 32.07 -1.17
C GLN A 158 27.22 31.24 0.12
N PRO A 159 27.17 29.90 0.02
CA PRO A 159 27.12 29.06 1.21
C PRO A 159 28.44 29.13 1.98
N LEU A 160 28.36 29.00 3.31
CA LEU A 160 29.55 28.82 4.14
C LEU A 160 30.22 27.49 3.79
N GLN A 161 31.55 27.49 3.78
CA GLN A 161 32.35 26.31 3.46
C GLN A 161 33.21 25.91 4.65
N THR A 162 33.53 24.63 4.72
CA THR A 162 34.47 24.10 5.71
C THR A 162 35.86 24.72 5.52
N PRO A 163 36.57 25.06 6.61
CA PRO A 163 37.98 25.44 6.53
C PRO A 163 38.80 24.32 5.87
N ALA A 164 39.81 24.71 5.07
CA ALA A 164 40.76 23.85 4.35
C ALA A 164 40.19 22.93 3.25
N THR A 165 38.97 22.39 3.38
CA THR A 165 38.40 21.43 2.43
C THR A 165 37.39 22.05 1.47
N ASN A 166 36.95 23.28 1.72
CA ASN A 166 36.00 24.04 0.88
C ASN A 166 34.69 23.29 0.59
N LYS A 167 34.31 22.33 1.44
CA LYS A 167 33.05 21.59 1.30
C LYS A 167 31.91 22.46 1.77
N ILE A 168 30.78 22.39 1.06
CA ILE A 168 29.61 23.22 1.36
C ILE A 168 28.95 22.75 2.66
N ILE A 169 28.75 23.67 3.59
CA ILE A 169 28.00 23.45 4.83
C ILE A 169 26.54 23.79 4.56
N THR A 170 25.66 22.79 4.66
CA THR A 170 24.22 23.01 4.47
C THR A 170 23.46 22.99 5.77
N ASN A 171 23.94 22.27 6.79
CA ASN A 171 23.29 22.19 8.08
C ASN A 171 24.32 21.95 9.20
N VAL A 172 23.85 21.97 10.44
CA VAL A 172 24.64 21.76 11.65
C VAL A 172 23.93 20.73 12.53
N ILE A 173 24.67 19.78 13.09
CA ILE A 173 24.18 18.84 14.10
C ILE A 173 24.57 19.38 15.48
N PRO A 174 23.62 19.84 16.31
CA PRO A 174 23.94 20.42 17.62
C PRO A 174 24.71 19.44 18.52
N ILE A 175 25.72 19.96 19.22
CA ILE A 175 26.39 19.27 20.34
C ILE A 175 26.26 20.18 21.55
N ILE A 176 25.79 19.63 22.68
CA ILE A 176 25.69 20.40 23.92
C ILE A 176 26.57 19.71 24.97
N GLU A 177 27.69 20.32 25.29
CA GLU A 177 28.76 19.71 26.10
C GLU A 177 28.42 19.61 27.58
N ASN A 178 27.62 20.55 28.07
CA ASN A 178 27.17 20.58 29.45
C ASN A 178 25.68 20.24 29.55
N GLU A 179 25.36 19.19 30.32
CA GLU A 179 23.97 18.74 30.52
C GLU A 179 23.07 19.84 31.09
N ARG A 180 23.60 20.75 31.92
CA ARG A 180 22.82 21.87 32.47
C ARG A 180 22.38 22.84 31.38
N ILE A 181 23.21 23.11 30.37
CA ILE A 181 22.85 23.96 29.23
C ILE A 181 21.72 23.31 28.43
N ALA A 182 21.82 22.01 28.15
CA ALA A 182 20.79 21.29 27.41
C ALA A 182 19.45 21.28 28.18
N LYS A 183 19.48 20.96 29.48
CA LYS A 183 18.29 20.98 30.36
C LYS A 183 17.69 22.39 30.47
N PHE A 184 18.54 23.41 30.54
CA PHE A 184 18.12 24.81 30.58
C PHE A 184 17.34 25.19 29.31
N LEU A 185 17.90 24.88 28.13
CA LEU A 185 17.21 25.11 26.86
C LEU A 185 15.90 24.34 26.76
N GLN A 186 15.86 23.07 27.17
CA GLN A 186 14.61 22.28 27.16
C GLN A 186 13.54 22.85 28.11
N LYS A 187 13.95 23.34 29.27
CA LYS A 187 13.04 23.85 30.30
C LYS A 187 12.49 25.23 29.96
N TYR A 188 13.34 26.13 29.45
CA TYR A 188 13.00 27.55 29.31
C TYR A 188 12.84 28.01 27.85
N ALA A 189 13.39 27.28 26.88
CA ALA A 189 13.28 27.61 25.46
C ALA A 189 13.12 26.37 24.54
N PRO A 190 12.09 25.54 24.76
CA PRO A 190 11.92 24.29 24.02
C PRO A 190 11.74 24.50 22.51
N SER A 191 11.17 25.63 22.08
CA SER A 191 10.96 25.90 20.65
C SER A 191 12.22 26.40 19.93
N LEU A 192 13.17 26.97 20.67
CA LEU A 192 14.36 27.59 20.09
C LEU A 192 15.26 26.57 19.36
N LEU A 193 15.48 25.40 19.97
CA LEU A 193 16.22 24.30 19.35
C LEU A 193 15.45 23.73 18.15
N GLU A 194 14.13 23.60 18.26
CA GLU A 194 13.27 23.09 17.19
C GLU A 194 13.31 24.02 15.97
N TYR A 195 13.22 25.34 16.18
CA TYR A 195 13.23 26.32 15.09
C TYR A 195 14.59 26.39 14.42
N THR A 196 15.67 26.38 15.21
CA THR A 196 17.04 26.32 14.70
C THR A 196 17.19 25.11 13.78
N CYS A 197 16.88 23.92 14.27
CA CYS A 197 17.00 22.69 13.48
C CYS A 197 16.05 22.66 12.27
N SER A 198 14.86 23.27 12.38
CA SER A 198 13.88 23.36 11.31
C SER A 198 14.37 24.22 10.14
N ILE A 199 15.01 25.36 10.41
CA ILE A 199 15.69 26.15 9.38
C ILE A 199 16.80 25.33 8.69
N GLY A 200 17.52 24.54 9.48
CA GLY A 200 18.56 23.63 8.99
C GLY A 200 18.03 22.64 7.95
N MET A 201 16.96 21.93 8.28
CA MET A 201 16.37 20.88 7.44
C MET A 201 15.50 21.41 6.29
N ARG A 202 14.70 22.46 6.54
CA ARG A 202 13.57 22.87 5.70
C ARG A 202 13.74 24.26 5.09
N ARG A 203 14.67 25.08 5.62
CA ARG A 203 14.76 26.52 5.33
C ARG A 203 13.43 27.24 5.57
N LEU A 204 12.72 26.81 6.60
CA LEU A 204 11.40 27.31 7.01
C LEU A 204 11.38 27.34 8.53
N LEU A 205 10.81 28.41 9.09
CA LEU A 205 10.40 28.45 10.49
C LEU A 205 9.14 27.63 10.66
N ALA A 206 9.31 26.42 11.20
CA ALA A 206 8.19 25.54 11.52
C ALA A 206 8.47 24.84 12.83
N ASP A 207 7.51 24.95 13.75
CA ASP A 207 7.46 24.16 14.96
C ASP A 207 7.03 22.74 14.60
N VAL A 208 7.98 21.84 14.46
CA VAL A 208 7.70 20.42 14.22
C VAL A 208 8.38 19.66 15.33
N ALA A 209 7.58 19.14 16.25
CA ALA A 209 8.06 18.42 17.42
C ALA A 209 9.15 17.41 17.08
N MET A 210 10.20 17.38 17.91
CA MET A 210 11.36 16.50 17.81
C MET A 210 12.26 16.75 16.59
N THR A 211 12.12 17.86 15.87
CA THR A 211 13.09 18.24 14.82
C THR A 211 14.50 18.32 15.37
N GLY A 212 14.71 18.91 16.55
CA GLY A 212 16.01 18.96 17.22
C GLY A 212 16.54 17.56 17.54
N GLY A 213 15.72 16.74 18.20
CA GLY A 213 16.07 15.36 18.53
C GLY A 213 16.43 14.52 17.30
N TYR A 214 15.66 14.61 16.21
CA TYR A 214 15.92 13.86 14.99
C TYR A 214 17.09 14.42 14.16
N THR A 215 17.44 15.71 14.31
CA THR A 215 18.68 16.26 13.73
C THR A 215 19.88 15.58 14.35
N ILE A 216 19.92 15.52 15.68
CA ILE A 216 20.99 14.83 16.43
C ILE A 216 20.99 13.33 16.12
N CYS A 217 19.80 12.70 16.10
CA CYS A 217 19.62 11.30 15.73
C CYS A 217 20.23 10.97 14.35
N ALA A 218 20.04 11.84 13.36
CA ALA A 218 20.60 11.65 12.02
C ALA A 218 22.13 11.74 12.03
N GLY A 219 22.72 12.62 12.86
CA GLY A 219 24.15 12.67 13.10
C GLY A 219 24.69 11.40 13.78
N VAL A 220 23.99 10.91 14.81
CA VAL A 220 24.31 9.63 15.48
C VAL A 220 24.29 8.49 14.46
N TRP A 221 23.23 8.38 13.67
CA TRP A 221 23.10 7.33 12.66
C TRP A 221 24.21 7.41 11.61
N LYS A 222 24.54 8.62 11.13
CA LYS A 222 25.62 8.81 10.16
C LYS A 222 26.98 8.39 10.73
N LEU A 223 27.27 8.68 12.00
CA LEU A 223 28.49 8.20 12.66
C LEU A 223 28.54 6.68 12.82
N VAL A 224 27.40 5.99 12.96
CA VAL A 224 27.39 4.51 12.96
C VAL A 224 27.91 3.98 11.61
N GLU A 225 27.53 4.62 10.50
CA GLU A 225 28.03 4.28 9.17
C GLU A 225 29.53 4.59 9.06
N ASP A 226 29.94 5.80 9.44
CA ASP A 226 31.31 6.27 9.26
C ASP A 226 32.30 5.49 10.18
N LEU A 227 31.90 5.13 11.40
CA LEU A 227 32.72 4.35 12.35
C LEU A 227 33.00 2.91 11.88
N ASN A 228 32.19 2.38 10.95
CA ASN A 228 32.48 1.08 10.34
C ASN A 228 33.80 1.11 9.54
N GLU A 229 34.11 2.26 8.94
CA GLU A 229 35.26 2.48 8.05
C GLU A 229 36.40 3.25 8.74
N ASN A 230 36.06 4.24 9.57
CA ASN A 230 37.02 5.14 10.20
C ASN A 230 36.77 5.30 11.70
N LYS A 231 37.72 4.81 12.51
CA LYS A 231 37.64 4.84 13.98
C LYS A 231 38.66 5.77 14.61
N SER A 232 38.93 6.91 13.97
CA SER A 232 39.82 7.92 14.54
C SER A 232 39.28 8.43 15.88
N GLU A 233 40.17 8.96 16.72
CA GLU A 233 39.80 9.54 18.01
C GLU A 233 38.71 10.61 17.89
N LEU A 234 38.77 11.42 16.82
CA LEU A 234 37.78 12.44 16.53
C LEU A 234 36.39 11.84 16.26
N HIS A 235 36.28 10.72 15.53
CA HIS A 235 34.99 10.05 15.31
C HIS A 235 34.42 9.53 16.64
N LEU A 236 35.26 8.90 17.44
CA LEU A 236 34.87 8.31 18.73
C LEU A 236 34.40 9.37 19.73
N LYS A 237 35.17 10.44 19.89
CA LYS A 237 34.81 11.58 20.76
C LYS A 237 33.49 12.22 20.30
N THR A 238 33.34 12.43 19.00
CA THR A 238 32.12 13.02 18.44
C THR A 238 30.91 12.12 18.65
N PHE A 239 31.05 10.81 18.47
CA PHE A 239 29.97 9.84 18.69
C PHE A 239 29.52 9.82 20.15
N ASP A 240 30.47 9.80 21.10
CA ASP A 240 30.20 9.92 22.53
C ASP A 240 29.41 11.20 22.86
N GLN A 241 29.87 12.35 22.36
CA GLN A 241 29.21 13.64 22.56
C GLN A 241 27.79 13.67 21.98
N LEU A 242 27.57 13.13 20.77
CA LEU A 242 26.24 13.10 20.16
C LEU A 242 25.28 12.13 20.88
N ILE A 243 25.75 10.97 21.36
CA ILE A 243 24.91 10.06 22.15
C ILE A 243 24.44 10.72 23.44
N LYS A 244 25.35 11.41 24.16
CA LYS A 244 25.02 12.16 25.38
C LYS A 244 24.04 13.30 25.09
N THR A 245 24.32 14.10 24.05
CA THR A 245 23.42 15.18 23.62
C THR A 245 22.05 14.63 23.24
N TYR A 246 21.99 13.52 22.50
CA TYR A 246 20.74 12.88 22.08
C TYR A 246 19.92 12.36 23.27
N GLU A 247 20.58 11.68 24.23
CA GLU A 247 19.95 11.16 25.45
C GLU A 247 19.23 12.29 26.22
N ILE A 248 19.91 13.43 26.38
CA ILE A 248 19.35 14.59 27.07
C ILE A 248 18.21 15.22 26.25
N VAL A 249 18.45 15.54 24.97
CA VAL A 249 17.49 16.27 24.12
C VAL A 249 16.18 15.49 23.93
N VAL A 250 16.26 14.15 23.84
CA VAL A 250 15.08 13.30 23.65
C VAL A 250 14.36 12.97 24.97
N GLY A 251 15.13 12.83 26.06
CA GLY A 251 14.60 12.50 27.39
C GLY A 251 13.64 11.30 27.38
N ASN A 252 12.38 11.55 27.76
CA ASN A 252 11.36 10.51 27.91
C ASN A 252 10.45 10.29 26.70
N TYR A 253 10.71 10.96 25.57
CA TYR A 253 9.83 10.90 24.40
C TYR A 253 9.53 9.46 23.92
N PHE A 254 10.54 8.60 23.83
CA PHE A 254 10.38 7.20 23.38
C PHE A 254 10.11 6.20 24.51
N GLN A 255 9.80 6.64 25.74
CA GLN A 255 9.54 5.73 26.85
C GLN A 255 8.33 4.82 26.62
N HIS A 256 7.37 5.26 25.80
CA HIS A 256 6.22 4.48 25.36
C HIS A 256 6.60 3.20 24.59
N ILE A 257 7.83 3.06 24.09
CA ILE A 257 8.30 1.86 23.37
C ILE A 257 8.74 0.76 24.36
N MET A 258 9.26 1.15 25.53
CA MET A 258 9.86 0.22 26.49
C MET A 258 8.94 -0.91 26.95
N PRO A 259 7.62 -0.72 27.15
CA PRO A 259 6.69 -1.80 27.50
C PRO A 259 6.58 -2.92 26.45
N TYR A 260 6.92 -2.65 25.19
CA TYR A 260 6.95 -3.67 24.14
C TYR A 260 8.21 -4.53 24.19
N ILE A 261 9.25 -4.09 24.89
CA ILE A 261 10.52 -4.80 25.02
C ILE A 261 10.42 -5.80 26.18
N LYS A 262 9.75 -6.91 25.91
CA LYS A 262 9.47 -8.03 26.80
C LYS A 262 9.67 -9.37 26.07
N GLU A 263 9.48 -10.48 26.77
CA GLU A 263 9.39 -11.78 26.09
C GLU A 263 8.14 -11.82 25.18
N GLN A 264 8.31 -12.36 23.98
CA GLN A 264 7.28 -12.44 22.94
C GLN A 264 7.34 -13.81 22.25
N ASP A 265 6.38 -14.12 21.39
CA ASP A 265 6.34 -15.38 20.62
C ASP A 265 7.60 -15.56 19.75
N ASP A 266 8.33 -16.66 19.98
CA ASP A 266 9.58 -17.00 19.30
C ASP A 266 9.39 -17.45 17.84
N GLN A 267 8.17 -17.78 17.43
CA GLN A 267 7.88 -18.15 16.03
C GLN A 267 7.63 -16.94 15.14
N LEU A 268 7.24 -15.82 15.75
CA LEU A 268 6.85 -14.60 15.06
C LEU A 268 7.97 -13.56 15.12
N SER A 269 8.00 -12.67 14.13
CA SER A 269 8.91 -11.53 14.18
C SER A 269 8.64 -10.72 15.46
N TYR A 270 9.69 -10.18 16.06
CA TYR A 270 9.54 -9.37 17.27
C TYR A 270 8.72 -8.10 16.99
N TYR A 271 7.75 -7.80 17.86
CA TYR A 271 6.91 -6.61 17.78
C TYR A 271 7.64 -5.41 18.37
N ILE A 272 8.04 -4.48 17.49
CA ILE A 272 8.70 -3.21 17.84
C ILE A 272 7.76 -2.01 17.70
N ALA A 273 6.44 -2.24 17.73
CA ALA A 273 5.42 -1.21 17.50
C ALA A 273 5.57 -0.41 16.19
N ASN A 274 6.21 -1.00 15.17
CA ASN A 274 6.54 -0.37 13.88
C ASN A 274 7.47 0.85 14.00
N ASN A 275 8.34 0.86 15.01
CA ASN A 275 9.40 1.84 15.11
C ASN A 275 10.58 1.46 14.22
N GLY A 276 11.05 2.40 13.41
CA GLY A 276 12.26 2.24 12.61
C GLY A 276 13.52 2.44 13.45
N THR A 277 14.68 2.29 12.81
CA THR A 277 15.98 2.33 13.49
C THR A 277 16.19 3.63 14.27
N THR A 278 15.84 4.79 13.69
CA THR A 278 15.98 6.11 14.35
C THR A 278 15.20 6.20 15.65
N ASN A 279 14.00 5.63 15.70
CA ASN A 279 13.13 5.64 16.88
C ASN A 279 13.60 4.64 17.94
N MET A 280 14.37 3.62 17.55
CA MET A 280 14.91 2.59 18.44
C MET A 280 16.26 2.97 19.07
N ILE A 281 16.96 4.01 18.59
CA ILE A 281 18.24 4.47 19.19
C ILE A 281 18.06 4.83 20.69
N SER A 282 17.03 5.62 21.03
CA SER A 282 16.78 6.01 22.43
C SER A 282 16.37 4.82 23.32
N PRO A 283 15.45 3.93 22.88
CA PRO A 283 15.21 2.65 23.55
C PRO A 283 16.47 1.82 23.79
N PHE A 284 17.40 1.72 22.82
CA PHE A 284 18.67 1.01 23.04
C PHE A 284 19.53 1.66 24.12
N ILE A 285 19.65 2.98 24.13
CA ILE A 285 20.34 3.72 25.21
C ILE A 285 19.73 3.34 26.57
N LYS A 286 18.40 3.39 26.69
CA LYS A 286 17.68 3.04 27.93
C LYS A 286 17.89 1.59 28.34
N LEU A 287 17.87 0.64 27.40
CA LEU A 287 18.12 -0.77 27.68
C LEU A 287 19.51 -1.01 28.30
N TYR A 288 20.54 -0.37 27.75
CA TYR A 288 21.90 -0.50 28.30
C TYR A 288 22.06 0.23 29.63
N ARG A 289 21.38 1.36 29.84
CA ARG A 289 21.33 2.06 31.14
C ARG A 289 20.63 1.25 32.22
N GLU A 290 19.50 0.62 31.90
CA GLU A 290 18.77 -0.27 32.81
C GLU A 290 19.59 -1.52 33.18
N ASN A 291 20.50 -1.93 32.29
CA ASN A 291 21.37 -3.09 32.43
C ASN A 291 20.61 -4.37 32.86
N ASN A 292 19.39 -4.55 32.35
CA ASN A 292 18.56 -5.72 32.67
C ASN A 292 18.93 -6.89 31.74
N PRO A 293 19.53 -7.99 32.25
CA PRO A 293 19.99 -9.09 31.40
C PRO A 293 18.88 -9.74 30.57
N GLN A 294 17.65 -9.84 31.11
CA GLN A 294 16.52 -10.47 30.40
C GLN A 294 16.10 -9.65 29.18
N LYS A 295 16.12 -8.31 29.28
CA LYS A 295 15.81 -7.43 28.14
C LYS A 295 16.97 -7.39 27.15
N LEU A 296 18.22 -7.36 27.63
CA LEU A 296 19.41 -7.36 26.78
C LEU A 296 19.51 -8.65 25.94
N GLN A 297 19.05 -9.79 26.46
CA GLN A 297 18.94 -11.04 25.69
C GLN A 297 17.98 -10.95 24.49
N GLN A 298 17.05 -10.00 24.47
CA GLN A 298 16.14 -9.81 23.33
C GLN A 298 16.78 -9.01 22.17
N ILE A 299 17.97 -8.41 22.35
CA ILE A 299 18.61 -7.55 21.33
C ILE A 299 18.67 -8.23 19.95
N PRO A 300 19.12 -9.48 19.79
CA PRO A 300 19.14 -10.12 18.46
C PRO A 300 17.75 -10.18 17.80
N LYS A 301 16.68 -10.42 18.56
CA LYS A 301 15.30 -10.44 18.05
C LYS A 301 14.84 -9.04 17.63
N ILE A 302 15.14 -8.03 18.44
CA ILE A 302 14.83 -6.63 18.14
C ILE A 302 15.57 -6.20 16.87
N LEU A 303 16.85 -6.56 16.73
CA LEU A 303 17.64 -6.24 15.55
C LEU A 303 17.12 -6.93 14.30
N ARG A 304 16.73 -8.21 14.37
CA ARG A 304 16.08 -8.88 13.24
C ARG A 304 14.78 -8.19 12.85
N ALA A 305 13.93 -7.81 13.80
CA ALA A 305 12.70 -7.09 13.51
C ALA A 305 12.95 -5.70 12.88
N LEU A 306 13.94 -4.96 13.37
CA LEU A 306 14.39 -3.69 12.78
C LEU A 306 14.90 -3.90 11.35
N TYR A 307 15.75 -4.89 11.15
CA TYR A 307 16.29 -5.26 9.84
C TYR A 307 15.18 -5.57 8.84
N THR A 308 14.22 -6.41 9.25
CA THR A 308 13.02 -6.73 8.46
C THR A 308 12.16 -5.50 8.16
N TYR A 309 11.99 -4.62 9.15
CA TYR A 309 11.17 -3.42 9.01
C TYR A 309 11.78 -2.39 8.05
N GLU A 310 13.09 -2.15 8.14
CA GLU A 310 13.81 -1.23 7.26
C GLU A 310 13.83 -1.74 5.81
N ILE A 311 14.05 -3.05 5.59
CA ILE A 311 13.91 -3.66 4.26
C ILE A 311 12.49 -3.49 3.73
N TRP A 312 11.48 -3.75 4.56
CA TRP A 312 10.09 -3.57 4.14
C TRP A 312 9.79 -2.12 3.71
N GLN A 313 10.25 -1.12 4.46
CA GLN A 313 10.06 0.29 4.10
C GLN A 313 10.77 0.64 2.79
N ALA A 314 12.02 0.18 2.60
CA ALA A 314 12.81 0.43 1.39
C ALA A 314 12.16 -0.19 0.15
N ILE A 315 11.77 -1.46 0.22
CA ILE A 315 11.10 -2.17 -0.88
C ILE A 315 9.73 -1.55 -1.17
N ARG A 316 8.93 -1.28 -0.14
CA ARG A 316 7.58 -0.69 -0.29
C ARG A 316 7.61 0.69 -0.94
N LYS A 317 8.65 1.49 -0.70
CA LYS A 317 8.80 2.82 -1.32
C LYS A 317 8.79 2.78 -2.85
N GLN A 318 9.16 1.65 -3.47
CA GLN A 318 9.19 1.49 -4.92
C GLN A 318 7.80 1.45 -5.56
N TYR A 319 6.74 1.11 -4.81
CA TYR A 319 5.38 0.94 -5.36
C TYR A 319 4.24 1.58 -4.53
N LYS A 320 4.50 2.06 -3.30
CA LYS A 320 3.46 2.55 -2.36
C LYS A 320 2.52 3.65 -2.88
N ASN A 321 2.98 4.48 -3.82
CA ASN A 321 2.22 5.65 -4.30
C ASN A 321 1.54 5.39 -5.66
N ARG A 322 1.32 4.12 -6.02
CA ARG A 322 0.72 3.71 -7.30
C ARG A 322 -0.59 2.97 -7.02
N ASP A 323 -1.61 3.21 -7.84
CA ASP A 323 -2.95 2.61 -7.66
C ASP A 323 -2.94 1.08 -7.82
N ASP A 324 -1.94 0.55 -8.52
CA ASP A 324 -1.71 -0.87 -8.79
C ASP A 324 -0.62 -1.49 -7.88
N SER A 325 -0.45 -0.95 -6.67
CA SER A 325 0.63 -1.33 -5.74
C SER A 325 0.77 -2.84 -5.50
N ASP A 326 -0.36 -3.55 -5.34
CA ASP A 326 -0.35 -4.99 -5.06
C ASP A 326 0.02 -5.81 -6.31
N ILE A 327 -0.39 -5.35 -7.50
CA ILE A 327 -0.02 -5.98 -8.77
C ILE A 327 1.48 -5.79 -9.02
N ILE A 328 2.02 -4.61 -8.73
CA ILE A 328 3.46 -4.35 -8.87
C ILE A 328 4.24 -5.22 -7.89
N ALA A 329 3.86 -5.27 -6.61
CA ALA A 329 4.53 -6.10 -5.62
C ALA A 329 4.52 -7.58 -6.03
N GLN A 330 3.39 -8.08 -6.56
CA GLN A 330 3.28 -9.43 -7.09
C GLN A 330 4.22 -9.65 -8.28
N LYS A 331 4.28 -8.74 -9.26
CA LYS A 331 5.18 -8.85 -10.41
C LYS A 331 6.64 -8.84 -9.99
N MET A 332 7.01 -7.96 -9.05
CA MET A 332 8.35 -7.93 -8.47
C MET A 332 8.70 -9.27 -7.80
N LEU A 333 7.75 -9.87 -7.08
CA LEU A 333 7.95 -11.16 -6.42
C LEU A 333 8.06 -12.31 -7.43
N ASP A 334 7.16 -12.36 -8.41
CA ASP A 334 7.17 -13.34 -9.50
C ASP A 334 8.50 -13.29 -10.27
N GLN A 335 9.02 -12.09 -10.58
CA GLN A 335 10.33 -11.90 -11.20
C GLN A 335 11.47 -12.38 -10.30
N LEU A 336 11.48 -11.94 -9.03
CA LEU A 336 12.54 -12.26 -8.07
C LEU A 336 12.73 -13.77 -7.87
N ILE A 337 11.64 -14.53 -7.85
CA ILE A 337 11.66 -15.99 -7.65
C ILE A 337 11.72 -16.78 -8.97
N GLY A 338 11.83 -16.08 -10.12
CA GLY A 338 11.91 -16.68 -11.45
C GLY A 338 10.67 -17.50 -11.79
N LEU A 339 9.48 -17.02 -11.42
CA LEU A 339 8.23 -17.73 -11.66
C LEU A 339 7.93 -17.80 -13.16
N ASP A 340 8.06 -18.99 -13.73
CA ASP A 340 7.68 -19.27 -15.12
C ASP A 340 6.48 -20.22 -15.16
N LEU A 341 5.28 -19.62 -15.23
CA LEU A 341 4.02 -20.35 -15.30
C LEU A 341 3.85 -21.13 -16.61
N ASN A 342 4.60 -20.83 -17.67
CA ASN A 342 4.49 -21.55 -18.93
C ASN A 342 5.40 -22.78 -18.98
N LYS A 343 6.61 -22.64 -18.45
CA LYS A 343 7.62 -23.72 -18.46
C LYS A 343 7.32 -24.84 -17.48
N TYR A 344 6.82 -24.51 -16.29
CA TYR A 344 6.65 -25.47 -15.19
C TYR A 344 5.19 -25.77 -14.83
N LYS A 345 4.21 -25.32 -15.63
CA LYS A 345 2.81 -25.63 -15.33
C LYS A 345 2.51 -27.12 -15.39
N THR A 346 1.61 -27.53 -14.51
CA THR A 346 0.89 -28.79 -14.66
C THR A 346 -0.05 -28.67 -15.85
N LEU A 347 0.13 -29.54 -16.85
CA LEU A 347 -0.76 -29.57 -18.01
C LEU A 347 -2.09 -30.20 -17.66
N VAL A 348 -3.18 -29.55 -18.07
CA VAL A 348 -4.50 -30.16 -18.10
C VAL A 348 -4.54 -31.28 -19.14
N LYS A 349 -5.34 -32.32 -18.90
CA LYS A 349 -5.54 -33.40 -19.87
C LYS A 349 -6.29 -32.89 -21.11
N PRO A 350 -6.21 -33.60 -22.25
CA PRO A 350 -7.05 -33.35 -23.41
C PRO A 350 -8.55 -33.26 -23.08
N LEU A 351 -9.33 -32.64 -23.97
CA LEU A 351 -10.77 -32.47 -23.81
C LEU A 351 -11.46 -33.83 -23.57
N PHE A 352 -12.40 -33.83 -22.64
CA PHE A 352 -13.21 -34.98 -22.21
C PHE A 352 -12.46 -36.11 -21.49
N GLU A 353 -11.15 -35.99 -21.29
CA GLU A 353 -10.39 -36.86 -20.38
C GLU A 353 -10.54 -36.42 -18.92
N ASN A 354 -10.60 -37.39 -18.02
CA ASN A 354 -10.71 -37.13 -16.59
C ASN A 354 -9.41 -36.56 -16.02
N GLU A 355 -9.54 -35.50 -15.23
CA GLU A 355 -8.42 -34.96 -14.47
C GLU A 355 -8.15 -35.78 -13.21
N PRO A 356 -6.88 -35.89 -12.77
CA PRO A 356 -6.53 -36.45 -11.47
C PRO A 356 -7.12 -35.61 -10.33
N SER A 357 -7.24 -36.21 -9.14
CA SER A 357 -7.69 -35.44 -7.97
C SER A 357 -6.64 -34.40 -7.58
N LEU A 358 -7.04 -33.24 -7.02
CA LEU A 358 -6.09 -32.19 -6.63
C LEU A 358 -5.00 -32.70 -5.66
N ASN A 359 -5.33 -33.69 -4.83
CA ASN A 359 -4.41 -34.31 -3.87
C ASN A 359 -3.34 -35.19 -4.53
N GLU A 360 -3.57 -35.65 -5.77
CA GLU A 360 -2.61 -36.44 -6.55
C GLU A 360 -1.65 -35.55 -7.36
N ILE A 361 -1.96 -34.26 -7.51
CA ILE A 361 -1.16 -33.33 -8.29
C ILE A 361 -0.05 -32.75 -7.42
N LYS A 362 1.20 -32.96 -7.85
CA LYS A 362 2.36 -32.30 -7.28
C LYS A 362 2.69 -31.04 -8.09
N PHE A 363 2.23 -29.89 -7.59
CA PHE A 363 2.57 -28.60 -8.18
C PHE A 363 4.05 -28.24 -7.98
N HIS A 364 4.60 -27.50 -8.92
CA HIS A 364 5.97 -26.97 -8.83
C HIS A 364 6.08 -25.99 -7.65
N ASP A 365 7.14 -26.15 -6.85
CA ASP A 365 7.41 -25.34 -5.65
C ASP A 365 8.89 -24.97 -5.51
N GLN A 366 9.70 -25.19 -6.56
CA GLN A 366 11.12 -24.87 -6.53
C GLN A 366 11.34 -23.39 -6.85
N VAL A 367 12.29 -22.77 -6.14
CA VAL A 367 12.65 -21.37 -6.34
C VAL A 367 13.80 -21.25 -7.33
N HIS A 368 13.67 -20.33 -8.29
CA HIS A 368 14.71 -19.98 -9.26
C HIS A 368 15.04 -18.49 -9.11
N ILE A 369 15.96 -18.16 -8.22
CA ILE A 369 16.26 -16.76 -7.89
C ILE A 369 16.83 -16.04 -9.13
N ASP A 370 16.24 -14.91 -9.50
CA ASP A 370 16.85 -13.96 -10.42
C ASP A 370 17.95 -13.20 -9.69
N GLU A 371 19.19 -13.70 -9.80
CA GLU A 371 20.35 -13.15 -9.11
C GLU A 371 20.62 -11.69 -9.50
N SER A 372 20.41 -11.33 -10.76
CA SER A 372 20.64 -9.97 -11.26
C SER A 372 19.67 -8.97 -10.62
N TYR A 373 18.40 -9.36 -10.51
CA TYR A 373 17.37 -8.54 -9.89
C TYR A 373 17.49 -8.51 -8.36
N LEU A 374 17.89 -9.62 -7.73
CA LEU A 374 18.20 -9.66 -6.30
C LEU A 374 19.33 -8.67 -5.95
N ASP A 375 20.39 -8.63 -6.74
CA ASP A 375 21.50 -7.69 -6.54
C ASP A 375 21.08 -6.22 -6.72
N GLU A 376 20.13 -5.94 -7.63
CA GLU A 376 19.52 -4.61 -7.76
C GLU A 376 18.74 -4.22 -6.48
N LEU A 377 17.92 -5.15 -5.95
CA LEU A 377 17.17 -4.90 -4.72
C LEU A 377 18.11 -4.72 -3.52
N PHE A 378 19.24 -5.44 -3.45
CA PHE A 378 20.26 -5.24 -2.42
C PHE A 378 20.83 -3.83 -2.39
N LYS A 379 21.03 -3.19 -3.54
CA LYS A 379 21.48 -1.80 -3.61
C LYS A 379 20.48 -0.83 -2.97
N THR A 380 19.20 -1.19 -2.88
CA THR A 380 18.19 -0.34 -2.22
C THR A 380 18.19 -0.45 -0.70
N ILE A 381 18.82 -1.50 -0.16
CA ILE A 381 18.85 -1.82 1.28
C ILE A 381 20.28 -1.87 1.86
N TYR A 382 21.26 -1.30 1.15
CA TYR A 382 22.68 -1.36 1.52
C TYR A 382 22.96 -0.83 2.94
N TYR A 383 22.19 0.15 3.40
CA TYR A 383 22.38 0.80 4.69
C TYR A 383 21.89 -0.04 5.89
N VAL A 384 21.07 -1.07 5.63
CA VAL A 384 20.39 -1.85 6.70
C VAL A 384 21.40 -2.65 7.52
N ASP A 385 22.53 -3.06 6.94
CA ASP A 385 23.56 -3.83 7.64
C ASP A 385 24.17 -3.06 8.83
N ASN A 386 24.22 -1.73 8.76
CA ASN A 386 24.73 -0.85 9.82
C ASN A 386 23.92 -0.95 11.13
N ILE A 387 22.68 -1.44 11.09
CA ILE A 387 21.85 -1.66 12.29
C ILE A 387 22.55 -2.61 13.26
N THR A 388 23.37 -3.54 12.74
CA THR A 388 24.08 -4.52 13.58
C THR A 388 25.19 -3.92 14.43
N LEU A 389 25.73 -2.75 14.07
CA LEU A 389 26.74 -2.05 14.85
C LEU A 389 26.14 -1.27 16.02
N LEU A 390 24.91 -0.77 15.85
CA LEU A 390 24.29 0.20 16.74
C LEU A 390 24.31 -0.23 18.23
N PRO A 391 23.89 -1.45 18.62
CA PRO A 391 23.91 -1.83 20.02
C PRO A 391 25.32 -1.92 20.61
N LYS A 392 26.31 -2.35 19.82
CA LYS A 392 27.70 -2.49 20.29
C LYS A 392 28.36 -1.10 20.48
N TYR A 393 28.04 -0.15 19.62
CA TYR A 393 28.52 1.23 19.74
C TYR A 393 27.87 1.95 20.90
N ILE A 394 26.54 1.85 21.05
CA ILE A 394 25.82 2.42 22.20
C ILE A 394 26.34 1.82 23.50
N SER A 395 26.49 0.49 23.60
CA SER A 395 26.97 -0.13 24.84
C SER A 395 28.38 0.34 25.23
N SER A 396 29.26 0.56 24.25
CA SER A 396 30.60 1.08 24.49
C SER A 396 30.58 2.50 25.08
N VAL A 397 29.70 3.37 24.59
CA VAL A 397 29.52 4.72 25.13
C VAL A 397 28.91 4.69 26.53
N ILE A 398 27.83 3.92 26.74
CA ILE A 398 27.10 3.87 28.02
C ILE A 398 27.98 3.29 29.15
N ASN A 399 28.88 2.36 28.81
CA ASN A 399 29.84 1.79 29.75
C ASN A 399 31.11 2.64 29.92
N ASN A 400 31.12 3.90 29.44
CA ASN A 400 32.26 4.82 29.48
C ASN A 400 33.55 4.23 28.89
N ASN A 401 33.43 3.38 27.87
CA ASN A 401 34.55 2.72 27.23
C ASN A 401 34.44 2.83 25.70
N THR A 402 34.31 4.05 25.20
CA THR A 402 34.19 4.37 23.77
C THR A 402 35.37 3.85 22.95
N ASN A 403 36.54 3.66 23.57
CA ASN A 403 37.70 3.07 22.92
C ASN A 403 37.48 1.61 22.47
N ASN A 404 36.59 0.85 23.13
CA ASN A 404 36.23 -0.51 22.71
C ASN A 404 35.65 -0.56 21.30
N ILE A 405 35.14 0.57 20.77
CA ILE A 405 34.67 0.64 19.39
C ILE A 405 35.80 0.31 18.39
N LYS A 406 37.06 0.60 18.74
CA LYS A 406 38.23 0.24 17.93
C LYS A 406 38.31 -1.27 17.68
N ASP A 407 37.96 -2.06 18.69
CA ASP A 407 38.04 -3.53 18.67
C ASP A 407 36.84 -4.20 17.97
N ILE A 408 35.75 -3.47 17.74
CA ILE A 408 34.58 -4.00 17.01
C ILE A 408 34.93 -4.14 15.54
N SER A 409 35.00 -5.35 15.01
CA SER A 409 35.30 -5.58 13.59
C SER A 409 34.33 -4.86 12.63
N SER A 410 34.85 -4.45 11.47
CA SER A 410 34.01 -3.92 10.39
C SER A 410 33.00 -4.96 9.91
N ILE A 411 31.85 -4.47 9.44
CA ILE A 411 30.73 -5.29 8.98
C ILE A 411 31.18 -6.25 7.89
N ASN A 412 30.86 -7.52 8.09
CA ASN A 412 30.91 -8.57 7.10
C ASN A 412 29.77 -9.59 7.34
N ASP A 413 29.59 -10.52 6.42
CA ASP A 413 28.53 -11.54 6.50
C ASP A 413 28.52 -12.28 7.84
N ASN A 414 29.69 -12.65 8.37
CA ASN A 414 29.79 -13.38 9.63
C ASN A 414 29.39 -12.50 10.83
N SER A 415 29.88 -11.26 10.89
CA SER A 415 29.55 -10.34 12.00
C SER A 415 28.06 -10.00 12.02
N ILE A 416 27.42 -9.89 10.85
CA ILE A 416 25.98 -9.67 10.73
C ILE A 416 25.23 -10.90 11.25
N CYS A 417 25.56 -12.09 10.76
CA CYS A 417 24.90 -13.33 11.18
C CYS A 417 25.04 -13.57 12.68
N GLU A 418 26.23 -13.36 13.25
CA GLU A 418 26.46 -13.47 14.70
C GLU A 418 25.56 -12.50 15.48
N THR A 419 25.55 -11.22 15.08
CA THR A 419 24.82 -10.17 15.79
C THR A 419 23.29 -10.36 15.71
N LEU A 420 22.80 -10.83 14.56
CA LEU A 420 21.40 -11.15 14.35
C LEU A 420 21.01 -12.55 14.84
N ASN A 421 21.96 -13.35 15.34
CA ASN A 421 21.79 -14.75 15.70
C ASN A 421 21.18 -15.60 14.56
N ILE A 422 21.74 -15.48 13.36
CA ILE A 422 21.34 -16.21 12.15
C ILE A 422 22.35 -17.34 11.88
N ASN A 423 21.86 -18.57 11.75
CA ASN A 423 22.70 -19.76 11.54
C ASN A 423 22.84 -20.17 10.07
N TYR A 424 22.58 -19.27 9.13
CA TYR A 424 22.68 -19.49 7.71
C TYR A 424 23.16 -18.24 6.97
N ASN A 425 23.50 -18.38 5.69
CA ASN A 425 24.12 -17.30 4.92
C ASN A 425 23.22 -16.05 4.80
N ILE A 426 23.84 -14.87 4.95
CA ILE A 426 23.15 -13.57 4.96
C ILE A 426 22.44 -13.23 3.66
N LYS A 427 22.95 -13.65 2.50
CA LYS A 427 22.31 -13.46 1.19
C LYS A 427 20.91 -14.09 1.18
N ALA A 428 20.81 -15.31 1.71
CA ALA A 428 19.53 -15.99 1.84
C ALA A 428 18.59 -15.28 2.84
N PHE A 429 19.12 -14.76 3.95
CA PHE A 429 18.31 -14.01 4.92
C PHE A 429 17.76 -12.72 4.31
N LYS A 430 18.60 -11.94 3.61
CA LYS A 430 18.17 -10.73 2.87
C LYS A 430 17.13 -11.07 1.80
N PHE A 431 17.34 -12.14 1.04
CA PHE A 431 16.35 -12.64 0.07
C PHE A 431 15.00 -12.93 0.73
N TYR A 432 14.96 -13.67 1.84
CA TYR A 432 13.69 -13.96 2.53
C TYR A 432 13.03 -12.71 3.10
N ASN A 433 13.80 -11.72 3.55
CA ASN A 433 13.27 -10.43 3.99
C ASN A 433 12.58 -9.68 2.85
N ILE A 434 13.18 -9.66 1.65
CA ILE A 434 12.60 -9.05 0.46
C ILE A 434 11.31 -9.78 0.05
N VAL A 435 11.33 -11.13 0.03
CA VAL A 435 10.13 -11.91 -0.29
C VAL A 435 9.02 -11.63 0.74
N GLN A 436 9.34 -11.63 2.03
CA GLN A 436 8.36 -11.30 3.08
C GLN A 436 7.86 -9.84 2.96
N ALA A 437 8.68 -8.90 2.49
CA ALA A 437 8.24 -7.53 2.24
C ALA A 437 7.21 -7.45 1.09
N LEU A 438 7.43 -8.22 0.02
CA LEU A 438 6.54 -8.27 -1.15
C LEU A 438 5.26 -9.08 -0.91
N LEU A 439 5.30 -10.10 -0.05
CA LEU A 439 4.12 -10.87 0.36
C LEU A 439 3.17 -10.08 1.27
N TYR A 440 3.73 -9.21 2.12
CA TYR A 440 2.98 -8.49 3.14
C TYR A 440 3.11 -6.96 2.91
N THR A 441 2.42 -6.48 1.88
CA THR A 441 2.56 -5.10 1.35
C THR A 441 2.02 -4.01 2.29
N SER A 442 1.13 -4.35 3.21
CA SER A 442 0.44 -3.41 4.10
C SER A 442 0.76 -3.64 5.57
N LYS A 443 0.68 -2.58 6.40
CA LYS A 443 0.85 -2.70 7.86
C LYS A 443 -0.15 -3.71 8.46
N ALA A 444 -1.41 -3.69 8.00
CA ALA A 444 -2.47 -4.59 8.47
C ALA A 444 -2.19 -6.07 8.16
N SER A 445 -1.48 -6.36 7.06
CA SER A 445 -1.05 -7.73 6.73
C SER A 445 0.11 -8.23 7.59
N ARG A 446 0.91 -7.32 8.17
CA ARG A 446 2.11 -7.63 8.95
C ARG A 446 1.89 -7.66 10.46
N VAL A 447 0.93 -6.88 10.95
CA VAL A 447 0.76 -6.58 12.37
C VAL A 447 -0.67 -6.79 12.81
N ASP A 448 -0.83 -7.39 13.97
CA ASP A 448 -2.05 -7.41 14.76
C ASP A 448 -1.90 -6.35 15.87
N SER A 449 -2.40 -5.15 15.60
CA SER A 449 -2.24 -4.00 16.50
C SER A 449 -3.07 -4.14 17.78
N ASP A 450 -4.17 -4.89 17.75
CA ASP A 450 -5.04 -5.07 18.91
C ASP A 450 -4.39 -5.99 19.95
N ASN A 451 -3.58 -6.95 19.48
CA ASN A 451 -2.87 -7.92 20.33
C ASN A 451 -1.36 -7.65 20.45
N GLU A 452 -0.87 -6.49 19.99
CA GLU A 452 0.55 -6.10 20.05
C GLU A 452 1.52 -7.18 19.51
N LYS A 453 1.17 -7.84 18.42
CA LYS A 453 1.96 -8.95 17.86
C LYS A 453 2.13 -8.86 16.34
N MET A 454 3.18 -9.50 15.84
CA MET A 454 3.39 -9.64 14.39
C MET A 454 2.56 -10.80 13.83
N LYS A 455 2.15 -10.71 12.56
CA LYS A 455 1.51 -11.80 11.79
C LYS A 455 2.50 -12.58 10.93
N ILE A 456 3.74 -12.10 10.88
CA ILE A 456 4.82 -12.62 10.05
C ILE A 456 5.79 -13.43 10.91
N ILE A 457 6.35 -14.48 10.31
CA ILE A 457 7.35 -15.34 10.94
C ILE A 457 8.66 -14.59 11.20
N ASP A 458 9.40 -15.01 12.22
CA ASP A 458 10.81 -14.65 12.36
C ASP A 458 11.65 -15.45 11.35
N LEU A 459 12.42 -14.73 10.54
CA LEU A 459 13.22 -15.31 9.47
C LEU A 459 14.50 -15.99 9.98
N VAL A 460 14.77 -15.99 11.29
CA VAL A 460 15.83 -16.82 11.88
C VAL A 460 15.66 -18.31 11.57
N ASN A 461 14.41 -18.78 11.43
CA ASN A 461 14.12 -20.16 11.05
C ASN A 461 14.15 -20.32 9.52
N LYS A 462 15.30 -20.74 8.98
CA LYS A 462 15.50 -20.99 7.55
C LYS A 462 14.45 -21.92 6.94
N LYS A 463 13.99 -22.94 7.67
CA LYS A 463 13.01 -23.92 7.16
C LYS A 463 11.66 -23.24 6.96
N ALA A 464 11.19 -22.49 7.95
CA ALA A 464 9.94 -21.73 7.85
C ALA A 464 10.02 -20.67 6.74
N ALA A 465 11.14 -19.95 6.63
CA ALA A 465 11.37 -18.98 5.57
C ALA A 465 11.34 -19.62 4.17
N LYS A 466 11.96 -20.79 4.00
CA LYS A 466 11.90 -21.56 2.75
C LYS A 466 10.46 -21.99 2.43
N THR A 467 9.74 -22.56 3.40
CA THR A 467 8.34 -22.99 3.23
C THR A 467 7.44 -21.83 2.80
N MET A 468 7.62 -20.62 3.38
CA MET A 468 6.89 -19.42 2.96
C MET A 468 7.04 -19.13 1.45
N VAL A 469 8.27 -19.23 0.91
CA VAL A 469 8.52 -19.02 -0.53
C VAL A 469 7.91 -20.15 -1.37
N GLN A 470 8.10 -21.41 -0.95
CA GLN A 470 7.59 -22.57 -1.67
C GLN A 470 6.06 -22.60 -1.72
N ASP A 471 5.40 -22.24 -0.63
CA ASP A 471 3.94 -22.16 -0.56
C ASP A 471 3.38 -21.09 -1.48
N TYR A 472 4.09 -19.96 -1.64
CA TYR A 472 3.72 -18.94 -2.61
C TYR A 472 3.78 -19.49 -4.04
N ILE A 473 4.94 -20.06 -4.43
CA ILE A 473 5.15 -20.64 -5.77
C ILE A 473 4.10 -21.70 -6.06
N ARG A 474 3.89 -22.64 -5.14
CA ARG A 474 2.89 -23.71 -5.25
C ARG A 474 1.49 -23.16 -5.52
N LYS A 475 1.06 -22.16 -4.74
CA LYS A 475 -0.25 -21.50 -4.92
C LYS A 475 -0.38 -20.80 -6.28
N ARG A 476 0.70 -20.25 -6.83
CA ARG A 476 0.66 -19.63 -8.18
C ARG A 476 0.39 -20.69 -9.25
N PHE A 477 1.05 -21.84 -9.18
CA PHE A 477 0.80 -22.95 -10.11
C PHE A 477 -0.57 -23.60 -9.92
N GLU A 478 -1.05 -23.74 -8.69
CA GLU A 478 -2.40 -24.23 -8.38
C GLU A 478 -3.49 -23.31 -8.98
N ASN A 479 -3.33 -21.99 -8.83
CA ASN A 479 -4.23 -21.00 -9.42
C ASN A 479 -4.19 -21.02 -10.96
N GLN A 480 -3.00 -21.19 -11.54
CA GLN A 480 -2.86 -21.32 -13.00
C GLN A 480 -3.57 -22.58 -13.51
N TYR A 481 -3.36 -23.73 -12.86
CA TYR A 481 -4.02 -24.97 -13.20
C TYR A 481 -5.55 -24.87 -13.09
N SER A 482 -6.05 -24.23 -12.03
CA SER A 482 -7.49 -23.97 -11.86
C SER A 482 -8.06 -23.09 -12.99
N SER A 483 -7.30 -22.11 -13.45
CA SER A 483 -7.67 -21.26 -14.60
C SER A 483 -7.69 -22.06 -15.91
N ASP A 484 -6.68 -22.89 -16.14
CA ASP A 484 -6.58 -23.77 -17.32
C ASP A 484 -7.73 -24.79 -17.33
N LEU A 485 -8.12 -25.34 -16.18
CA LEU A 485 -9.29 -26.22 -16.04
C LEU A 485 -10.60 -25.51 -16.39
N ALA A 486 -10.77 -24.26 -15.95
CA ALA A 486 -11.95 -23.47 -16.31
C ALA A 486 -12.03 -23.22 -17.83
N ILE A 487 -10.89 -22.99 -18.48
CA ILE A 487 -10.77 -22.85 -19.94
C ILE A 487 -11.10 -24.18 -20.63
N LYS A 488 -10.56 -25.30 -20.13
CA LYS A 488 -10.86 -26.65 -20.62
C LYS A 488 -12.36 -26.92 -20.56
N GLY A 489 -12.99 -26.75 -19.41
CA GLY A 489 -14.42 -27.01 -19.22
C GLY A 489 -15.30 -26.12 -20.10
N ARG A 490 -14.90 -24.86 -20.36
CA ARG A 490 -15.59 -24.00 -21.33
C ARG A 490 -15.46 -24.56 -22.76
N SER A 491 -14.27 -24.98 -23.15
CA SER A 491 -13.98 -25.52 -24.48
C SER A 491 -14.74 -26.82 -24.75
N GLU A 492 -14.78 -27.73 -23.76
CA GLU A 492 -15.57 -28.97 -23.84
C GLU A 492 -17.06 -28.68 -24.06
N ARG A 493 -17.64 -27.72 -23.31
CA ARG A 493 -19.05 -27.34 -23.48
C ARG A 493 -19.31 -26.74 -24.86
N THR A 494 -18.38 -25.94 -25.40
CA THR A 494 -18.50 -25.37 -26.74
C THR A 494 -18.44 -26.46 -27.82
N GLU A 495 -17.51 -27.40 -27.74
CA GLU A 495 -17.44 -28.53 -28.69
C GLU A 495 -18.69 -29.41 -28.61
N LEU A 496 -19.15 -29.71 -27.39
CA LEU A 496 -20.37 -30.51 -27.18
C LEU A 496 -21.63 -29.79 -27.68
N ALA A 497 -21.66 -28.46 -27.61
CA ALA A 497 -22.74 -27.64 -28.17
C ALA A 497 -22.78 -27.73 -29.68
N ALA A 498 -21.65 -27.51 -30.35
CA ALA A 498 -21.56 -27.64 -31.81
C ALA A 498 -21.95 -29.06 -32.27
N THR A 499 -21.48 -30.08 -31.54
CA THR A 499 -21.83 -31.49 -31.82
C THR A 499 -23.33 -31.73 -31.63
N LEU A 500 -23.92 -31.26 -30.53
CA LEU A 500 -25.36 -31.41 -30.26
C LEU A 500 -26.20 -30.74 -31.35
N VAL A 501 -25.86 -29.50 -31.73
CA VAL A 501 -26.52 -28.78 -32.81
C VAL A 501 -26.43 -29.58 -34.12
N GLN A 502 -25.25 -30.09 -34.45
CA GLN A 502 -25.04 -30.90 -35.65
C GLN A 502 -25.86 -32.20 -35.62
N SER A 503 -25.91 -32.89 -34.49
CA SER A 503 -26.72 -34.10 -34.33
C SER A 503 -28.21 -33.81 -34.44
N ILE A 504 -28.71 -32.69 -33.87
CA ILE A 504 -30.11 -32.29 -34.00
C ILE A 504 -30.47 -32.07 -35.47
N ILE A 505 -29.68 -31.29 -36.22
CA ILE A 505 -30.02 -30.96 -37.61
C ILE A 505 -29.83 -32.15 -38.58
N GLN A 506 -28.97 -33.12 -38.25
CA GLN A 506 -28.74 -34.31 -39.07
C GLN A 506 -29.62 -35.51 -38.68
N SER A 507 -30.43 -35.40 -37.62
CA SER A 507 -31.33 -36.45 -37.17
C SER A 507 -32.27 -36.90 -38.30
N GLN A 508 -32.37 -38.22 -38.46
CA GLN A 508 -33.24 -38.83 -39.49
C GLN A 508 -34.61 -39.19 -38.90
N ASP A 509 -34.67 -39.45 -37.59
CA ASP A 509 -35.88 -39.87 -36.89
C ASP A 509 -36.43 -38.81 -35.92
N HIS A 510 -37.74 -38.85 -35.67
CA HIS A 510 -38.45 -37.85 -34.87
C HIS A 510 -38.09 -38.03 -33.42
N ASN A 511 -38.10 -39.29 -32.97
CA ASN A 511 -37.83 -39.63 -31.59
C ASN A 511 -36.35 -39.38 -31.27
N GLU A 512 -35.45 -39.61 -32.23
CA GLU A 512 -34.04 -39.25 -32.12
C GLU A 512 -33.85 -37.73 -31.93
N MET A 513 -34.47 -36.91 -32.79
CA MET A 513 -34.45 -35.44 -32.66
C MET A 513 -34.98 -34.98 -31.29
N ILE A 514 -36.14 -35.50 -30.87
CA ILE A 514 -36.77 -35.16 -29.59
C ILE A 514 -35.86 -35.54 -28.43
N LYS A 515 -35.25 -36.73 -28.48
CA LYS A 515 -34.29 -37.20 -27.47
C LYS A 515 -33.09 -36.25 -27.38
N LEU A 516 -32.49 -35.88 -28.51
CA LEU A 516 -31.35 -34.95 -28.54
C LEU A 516 -31.71 -33.56 -28.00
N MET A 517 -32.86 -33.00 -28.38
CA MET A 517 -33.31 -31.70 -27.89
C MET A 517 -33.65 -31.72 -26.39
N ARG A 518 -34.18 -32.84 -25.87
CA ARG A 518 -34.60 -33.00 -24.48
C ARG A 518 -33.45 -33.36 -23.54
N GLU A 519 -32.68 -34.38 -23.88
CA GLU A 519 -31.65 -34.96 -23.01
C GLU A 519 -30.26 -34.38 -23.28
N GLY A 520 -30.03 -33.85 -24.49
CA GLY A 520 -28.75 -33.31 -24.91
C GLY A 520 -27.72 -34.40 -25.24
N LEU A 521 -26.44 -34.06 -25.06
CA LEU A 521 -25.32 -34.98 -25.20
C LEU A 521 -24.52 -35.07 -23.89
N THR A 522 -23.98 -36.25 -23.65
CA THR A 522 -23.03 -36.51 -22.57
C THR A 522 -21.77 -37.13 -23.16
N ARG A 523 -20.60 -36.54 -22.86
CA ARG A 523 -19.29 -37.08 -23.23
C ARG A 523 -18.34 -36.96 -22.03
N GLY A 524 -17.87 -38.10 -21.53
CA GLY A 524 -17.11 -38.14 -20.28
C GLY A 524 -17.94 -37.62 -19.10
N LYS A 525 -17.41 -36.66 -18.35
CA LYS A 525 -18.11 -35.99 -17.24
C LYS A 525 -18.92 -34.76 -17.67
N THR A 526 -18.86 -34.37 -18.94
CA THR A 526 -19.49 -33.14 -19.42
C THR A 526 -20.82 -33.49 -20.07
N GLN A 527 -21.89 -32.89 -19.57
CA GLN A 527 -23.24 -32.97 -20.13
C GLN A 527 -23.70 -31.59 -20.59
N LEU A 528 -24.36 -31.55 -21.75
CA LEU A 528 -24.92 -30.32 -22.30
C LEU A 528 -26.28 -30.60 -22.96
N ALA A 529 -27.27 -29.77 -22.63
CA ALA A 529 -28.55 -29.72 -23.32
C ALA A 529 -28.95 -28.25 -23.61
N ILE A 530 -29.68 -28.03 -24.69
CA ILE A 530 -30.26 -26.71 -25.05
C ILE A 530 -31.61 -26.59 -24.32
N THR A 531 -31.58 -26.14 -23.08
CA THR A 531 -32.79 -26.10 -22.23
C THR A 531 -33.64 -24.84 -22.42
N ASN A 532 -33.09 -23.75 -22.96
CA ASN A 532 -33.79 -22.51 -23.29
C ASN A 532 -32.98 -21.63 -24.25
N SER A 533 -33.49 -20.43 -24.59
CA SER A 533 -32.85 -19.50 -25.54
C SER A 533 -31.52 -18.90 -25.06
N SER A 534 -31.17 -19.04 -23.78
CA SER A 534 -29.86 -18.62 -23.23
C SER A 534 -28.83 -19.76 -23.19
N SER A 535 -29.22 -20.98 -23.58
CA SER A 535 -28.32 -22.13 -23.60
C SER A 535 -27.26 -22.02 -24.70
N LEU A 536 -26.06 -22.54 -24.41
CA LEU A 536 -25.01 -22.66 -25.40
C LEU A 536 -25.48 -23.56 -26.56
N GLY A 537 -25.26 -23.12 -27.80
CA GLY A 537 -25.74 -23.81 -29.01
C GLY A 537 -27.12 -23.35 -29.52
N PHE A 538 -27.91 -22.60 -28.74
CA PHE A 538 -29.22 -22.11 -29.18
C PHE A 538 -29.14 -21.23 -30.43
N VAL A 539 -28.25 -20.21 -30.41
CA VAL A 539 -28.10 -19.27 -31.51
C VAL A 539 -27.62 -20.00 -32.78
N GLU A 540 -26.63 -20.88 -32.64
CA GLU A 540 -26.13 -21.68 -33.76
C GLU A 540 -27.22 -22.58 -34.36
N LEU A 541 -28.03 -23.24 -33.52
CA LEU A 541 -29.16 -24.04 -33.98
C LEU A 541 -30.17 -23.20 -34.75
N LYS A 542 -30.55 -22.03 -34.20
CA LYS A 542 -31.47 -21.10 -34.87
C LYS A 542 -30.94 -20.68 -36.23
N ASP A 543 -29.67 -20.27 -36.30
CA ASP A 543 -29.06 -19.75 -37.52
C ASP A 543 -28.97 -20.84 -38.60
N LYS A 544 -28.59 -22.07 -38.23
CA LYS A 544 -28.58 -23.22 -39.16
C LYS A 544 -29.98 -23.56 -39.67
N LEU A 545 -31.01 -23.52 -38.82
CA LEU A 545 -32.41 -23.75 -39.23
C LEU A 545 -32.94 -22.67 -40.19
N LEU A 546 -32.45 -21.44 -40.09
CA LEU A 546 -32.82 -20.32 -40.96
C LEU A 546 -31.96 -20.21 -42.24
N ASN A 547 -30.81 -20.90 -42.32
CA ASN A 547 -29.95 -20.86 -43.49
C ASN A 547 -30.40 -21.88 -44.56
N LEU A 548 -31.03 -21.45 -45.65
CA LEU A 548 -31.52 -22.35 -46.72
C LEU A 548 -30.41 -23.13 -47.45
N ASN A 549 -29.15 -22.71 -47.34
CA ASN A 549 -28.02 -23.42 -47.95
C ASN A 549 -27.61 -24.69 -47.18
N GLU A 550 -28.06 -24.85 -45.93
CA GLU A 550 -27.80 -26.06 -45.14
C GLU A 550 -28.70 -27.22 -45.59
N ASN A 551 -28.15 -28.42 -45.79
CA ASN A 551 -28.98 -29.59 -46.06
C ASN A 551 -29.45 -30.22 -44.75
N ILE A 552 -30.69 -29.91 -44.34
CA ILE A 552 -31.29 -30.35 -43.07
C ILE A 552 -32.49 -31.26 -43.39
N PRO A 553 -32.35 -32.60 -43.27
CA PRO A 553 -33.36 -33.58 -43.70
C PRO A 553 -34.76 -33.32 -43.15
N ARG A 554 -34.86 -32.87 -41.91
CA ARG A 554 -36.12 -32.68 -41.19
C ARG A 554 -36.33 -31.25 -40.71
N ARG A 555 -35.82 -30.28 -41.49
CA ARG A 555 -35.83 -28.86 -41.13
C ARG A 555 -37.17 -28.37 -40.57
N LEU A 556 -38.27 -28.65 -41.27
CA LEU A 556 -39.60 -28.18 -40.87
C LEU A 556 -40.06 -28.81 -39.55
N ASP A 557 -39.75 -30.08 -39.32
CA ASP A 557 -40.08 -30.78 -38.07
C ASP A 557 -39.28 -30.22 -36.89
N ILE A 558 -37.99 -29.96 -37.10
CA ILE A 558 -37.12 -29.34 -36.10
C ILE A 558 -37.63 -27.93 -35.80
N ILE A 559 -37.97 -27.12 -36.81
CA ILE A 559 -38.52 -25.76 -36.60
C ILE A 559 -39.85 -25.81 -35.84
N LYS A 560 -40.74 -26.77 -36.12
CA LYS A 560 -42.01 -26.93 -35.38
C LYS A 560 -41.74 -27.18 -33.89
N VAL A 561 -40.88 -28.15 -33.55
CA VAL A 561 -40.52 -28.44 -32.15
C VAL A 561 -39.74 -27.30 -31.52
N PHE A 562 -38.86 -26.65 -32.28
CA PHE A 562 -38.10 -25.48 -31.86
C PHE A 562 -39.07 -24.35 -31.47
N LEU A 563 -39.97 -23.93 -32.36
CA LEU A 563 -40.91 -22.84 -32.07
C LEU A 563 -41.93 -23.18 -30.98
N LEU A 564 -42.41 -24.42 -30.89
CA LEU A 564 -43.46 -24.81 -29.94
C LEU A 564 -42.93 -25.24 -28.56
N GLY A 565 -41.66 -25.65 -28.47
CA GLY A 565 -41.09 -26.22 -27.25
C GLY A 565 -41.54 -27.66 -26.94
N ARG A 566 -42.43 -28.25 -27.74
CA ARG A 566 -43.18 -29.49 -27.45
C ARG A 566 -43.14 -30.51 -28.59
N ASP A 567 -43.36 -31.78 -28.24
CA ASP A 567 -43.52 -32.86 -29.21
C ASP A 567 -44.95 -32.86 -29.77
N TYR A 568 -45.13 -32.15 -30.88
CA TYR A 568 -46.43 -32.04 -31.54
C TYR A 568 -46.94 -33.35 -32.18
N LYS A 569 -46.10 -34.40 -32.31
CA LYS A 569 -46.51 -35.70 -32.86
C LYS A 569 -46.89 -36.71 -31.79
N ASN A 570 -46.17 -36.72 -30.65
CA ASN A 570 -46.39 -37.71 -29.59
C ASN A 570 -46.72 -37.02 -28.24
N ASN A 571 -47.98 -37.12 -27.81
CA ASN A 571 -48.46 -36.77 -26.48
C ASN A 571 -48.29 -35.29 -26.04
N ASP A 572 -47.85 -34.39 -26.91
CA ASP A 572 -47.65 -32.97 -26.61
C ASP A 572 -46.69 -32.71 -25.43
N GLU A 573 -45.74 -33.63 -25.21
CA GLU A 573 -44.81 -33.57 -24.09
C GLU A 573 -43.79 -32.42 -24.25
N PRO A 574 -43.34 -31.78 -23.15
CA PRO A 574 -42.25 -30.81 -23.18
C PRO A 574 -40.96 -31.42 -23.77
N VAL A 575 -40.30 -30.67 -24.65
CA VAL A 575 -39.03 -31.09 -25.29
C VAL A 575 -37.91 -30.18 -24.85
N TRP A 576 -38.10 -28.87 -24.98
CA TRP A 576 -37.12 -27.87 -24.56
C TRP A 576 -37.86 -26.59 -24.13
N ASN A 577 -37.15 -25.62 -23.54
CA ASN A 577 -37.75 -24.37 -23.05
C ASN A 577 -38.93 -24.58 -22.08
N ASN A 578 -38.90 -25.67 -21.29
CA ASN A 578 -40.00 -26.13 -20.42
C ASN A 578 -41.34 -26.36 -21.16
N GLY A 579 -41.32 -26.62 -22.47
CA GLY A 579 -42.54 -26.76 -23.26
C GLY A 579 -43.21 -25.43 -23.61
N ASN A 580 -42.54 -24.31 -23.35
CA ASN A 580 -42.99 -22.99 -23.77
C ASN A 580 -42.60 -22.73 -25.22
N VAL A 581 -43.46 -21.99 -25.92
CA VAL A 581 -43.11 -21.47 -27.25
C VAL A 581 -41.87 -20.58 -27.18
N LEU A 582 -41.05 -20.62 -28.22
CA LEU A 582 -39.93 -19.71 -28.36
C LEU A 582 -40.46 -18.31 -28.70
N PHE A 583 -40.46 -17.41 -27.74
CA PHE A 583 -40.77 -16.02 -28.00
C PHE A 583 -39.75 -15.43 -28.99
N THR A 584 -40.21 -15.11 -30.20
CA THR A 584 -39.42 -14.39 -31.20
C THR A 584 -40.20 -13.19 -31.74
N PRO A 585 -39.60 -11.99 -31.75
CA PRO A 585 -40.30 -10.78 -32.21
C PRO A 585 -40.54 -10.78 -33.72
N ASN A 586 -39.86 -11.65 -34.47
CA ASN A 586 -39.99 -11.75 -35.92
C ASN A 586 -40.17 -13.21 -36.36
N LEU A 587 -41.43 -13.64 -36.52
CA LEU A 587 -41.76 -14.95 -37.09
C LEU A 587 -41.52 -15.03 -38.61
N CYS A 588 -41.40 -13.88 -39.29
CA CYS A 588 -41.28 -13.84 -40.75
C CYS A 588 -40.03 -14.56 -41.26
N ASP A 589 -38.98 -14.66 -40.45
CA ASP A 589 -37.77 -15.38 -40.85
C ASP A 589 -38.00 -16.90 -40.93
N PHE A 590 -38.86 -17.44 -40.05
CA PHE A 590 -39.28 -18.85 -40.13
C PHE A 590 -40.33 -19.06 -41.24
N GLU A 591 -41.25 -18.10 -41.43
CA GLU A 591 -42.23 -18.12 -42.53
C GLU A 591 -41.57 -18.27 -43.89
N LYS A 592 -40.51 -17.48 -44.15
CA LYS A 592 -39.74 -17.54 -45.40
C LYS A 592 -39.22 -18.95 -45.70
N ILE A 593 -38.79 -19.69 -44.68
CA ILE A 593 -38.33 -21.09 -44.85
C ILE A 593 -39.47 -21.96 -45.35
N PHE A 594 -40.62 -21.94 -44.69
CA PHE A 594 -41.78 -22.76 -45.09
C PHE A 594 -42.29 -22.39 -46.49
N VAL A 595 -42.37 -21.09 -46.79
CA VAL A 595 -42.82 -20.61 -48.12
C VAL A 595 -41.82 -21.03 -49.20
N SER A 596 -40.52 -20.83 -48.98
CA SER A 596 -39.48 -21.19 -49.95
C SER A 596 -39.41 -22.69 -50.26
N LEU A 597 -39.83 -23.54 -49.32
CA LEU A 597 -39.88 -24.99 -49.48
C LEU A 597 -41.24 -25.51 -49.98
N GLY A 598 -42.22 -24.63 -50.25
CA GLY A 598 -43.54 -25.00 -50.77
C GLY A 598 -44.56 -25.44 -49.71
N TYR A 599 -44.33 -25.13 -48.43
CA TYR A 599 -45.14 -25.56 -47.29
C TYR A 599 -45.90 -24.40 -46.60
N ALA A 600 -46.36 -23.40 -47.37
CA ALA A 600 -47.08 -22.23 -46.83
C ALA A 600 -48.33 -22.62 -46.00
N ASN A 601 -49.10 -23.63 -46.42
CA ASN A 601 -50.28 -24.09 -45.67
C ASN A 601 -49.91 -24.73 -44.32
N GLU A 602 -48.74 -25.36 -44.21
CA GLU A 602 -48.24 -25.92 -42.95
C GLU A 602 -47.73 -24.84 -42.00
N TRP A 603 -47.21 -23.73 -42.55
CA TRP A 603 -46.85 -22.55 -41.76
C TRP A 603 -48.08 -21.94 -41.09
N GLU A 604 -49.19 -21.73 -41.81
CA GLU A 604 -50.40 -21.16 -41.23
C GLU A 604 -50.95 -22.01 -40.07
N LYS A 605 -50.89 -23.34 -40.19
CA LYS A 605 -51.24 -24.26 -39.09
C LYS A 605 -50.31 -24.10 -37.89
N LEU A 606 -49.00 -24.05 -38.13
CA LEU A 606 -48.00 -23.86 -37.07
C LEU A 606 -48.15 -22.50 -36.39
N LYS A 607 -48.40 -21.44 -37.15
CA LYS A 607 -48.60 -20.07 -36.66
C LYS A 607 -49.86 -19.99 -35.78
N ALA A 608 -50.95 -20.62 -36.19
CA ALA A 608 -52.16 -20.71 -35.38
C ALA A 608 -51.90 -21.43 -34.04
N GLU A 609 -51.19 -22.57 -34.07
CA GLU A 609 -50.80 -23.29 -32.85
C GLU A 609 -49.81 -22.49 -31.98
N TYR A 610 -48.84 -21.81 -32.60
CA TYR A 610 -47.89 -20.94 -31.90
C TYR A 610 -48.61 -19.80 -31.17
N ILE A 611 -49.55 -19.11 -31.83
CA ILE A 611 -50.34 -18.03 -31.23
C ILE A 611 -51.20 -18.57 -30.09
N LYS A 612 -51.88 -19.70 -30.29
CA LYS A 612 -52.70 -20.37 -29.27
C LYS A 612 -51.91 -20.74 -28.02
N ARG A 613 -50.63 -21.11 -28.19
CA ARG A 613 -49.74 -21.60 -27.12
C ARG A 613 -48.79 -20.53 -26.59
N ASN A 614 -48.88 -19.28 -27.06
CA ASN A 614 -48.02 -18.17 -26.62
C ASN A 614 -48.39 -17.65 -25.23
N LEU A 615 -48.42 -18.57 -24.26
CA LEU A 615 -48.60 -18.35 -22.83
C LEU A 615 -47.37 -18.92 -22.14
N HIS A 616 -46.53 -18.06 -21.59
CA HIS A 616 -45.34 -18.43 -20.85
C HIS A 616 -45.73 -19.12 -19.53
N ILE A 617 -45.30 -20.37 -19.39
CA ILE A 617 -45.41 -21.14 -18.16
C ILE A 617 -44.17 -20.86 -17.31
N TYR A 618 -44.39 -20.31 -16.11
CA TYR A 618 -43.37 -20.07 -15.09
C TYR A 618 -42.91 -21.38 -14.44
N ARG A 619 -41.70 -21.36 -13.87
CA ARG A 619 -41.23 -22.41 -12.95
C ARG A 619 -42.11 -22.44 -11.69
N ASP A 620 -42.13 -23.55 -10.96
CA ASP A 620 -42.88 -23.66 -9.70
C ASP A 620 -42.49 -22.56 -8.70
N GLY A 621 -43.49 -21.83 -8.21
CA GLY A 621 -43.33 -20.68 -7.31
C GLY A 621 -43.40 -19.31 -8.01
N PHE A 622 -43.26 -18.23 -7.21
CA PHE A 622 -43.19 -16.86 -7.72
C PHE A 622 -41.74 -16.46 -8.01
N ASN A 623 -41.50 -15.73 -9.11
CA ASN A 623 -40.21 -15.13 -9.40
C ASN A 623 -39.94 -13.91 -8.48
N ARG A 624 -38.74 -13.32 -8.58
CA ARG A 624 -38.32 -12.13 -7.79
C ARG A 624 -39.21 -10.88 -7.96
N HIS A 625 -40.08 -10.87 -8.98
CA HIS A 625 -41.04 -9.81 -9.25
C HIS A 625 -42.47 -10.19 -8.82
N GLY A 626 -42.65 -11.32 -8.13
CA GLY A 626 -43.93 -11.79 -7.63
C GLY A 626 -44.85 -12.41 -8.70
N HIS A 627 -44.30 -12.88 -9.83
CA HIS A 627 -45.08 -13.53 -10.91
C HIS A 627 -44.87 -15.05 -10.93
N GLY A 628 -45.95 -15.79 -11.19
CA GLY A 628 -45.96 -17.25 -11.29
C GLY A 628 -47.15 -17.70 -12.13
N ASN A 629 -47.38 -19.01 -12.24
CA ASN A 629 -48.47 -19.55 -13.08
C ASN A 629 -49.88 -19.08 -12.65
N THR A 630 -50.07 -18.69 -11.39
CA THR A 630 -51.31 -18.11 -10.85
C THR A 630 -51.37 -16.58 -10.92
N LYS A 631 -50.27 -15.92 -11.31
CA LYS A 631 -50.17 -14.45 -11.48
C LYS A 631 -49.22 -14.08 -12.62
N PRO A 632 -49.57 -14.41 -13.88
CA PRO A 632 -48.69 -14.19 -15.04
C PRO A 632 -48.58 -12.71 -15.42
N SER A 633 -47.37 -12.24 -15.74
CA SER A 633 -47.18 -10.87 -16.23
C SER A 633 -47.65 -10.70 -17.69
N TYR A 634 -47.84 -9.47 -18.17
CA TYR A 634 -48.19 -9.19 -19.58
C TYR A 634 -47.14 -9.77 -20.54
N TRP A 635 -45.89 -9.86 -20.09
CA TRP A 635 -44.81 -10.53 -20.82
C TRP A 635 -45.04 -12.03 -20.95
N ALA A 636 -45.63 -12.67 -19.93
CA ALA A 636 -46.02 -14.07 -20.03
C ALA A 636 -47.16 -14.32 -21.02
N TYR A 637 -47.97 -13.33 -21.34
CA TYR A 637 -48.93 -13.40 -22.43
C TYR A 637 -48.31 -13.11 -23.81
N GLY A 638 -46.98 -12.95 -23.88
CA GLY A 638 -46.26 -12.72 -25.13
C GLY A 638 -46.19 -11.25 -25.57
N PHE A 639 -46.44 -10.29 -24.67
CA PHE A 639 -46.41 -8.86 -25.00
C PHE A 639 -45.15 -8.18 -24.47
N MET A 640 -44.48 -7.39 -25.32
CA MET A 640 -43.25 -6.69 -24.94
C MET A 640 -43.49 -5.52 -23.98
N THR A 641 -44.69 -4.94 -24.00
CA THR A 641 -45.08 -3.83 -23.14
C THR A 641 -46.49 -4.04 -22.61
N LEU A 642 -46.78 -3.46 -21.44
CA LEU A 642 -48.14 -3.46 -20.90
C LEU A 642 -49.12 -2.72 -21.82
N GLN A 643 -48.65 -1.71 -22.56
CA GLN A 643 -49.44 -0.99 -23.55
C GLN A 643 -49.86 -1.92 -24.71
N LEU A 644 -48.92 -2.71 -25.25
CA LEU A 644 -49.24 -3.70 -26.28
C LEU A 644 -50.23 -4.74 -25.77
N TYR A 645 -50.14 -5.15 -24.51
CA TYR A 645 -51.12 -6.07 -23.92
C TYR A 645 -52.51 -5.44 -23.84
N LYS A 646 -52.61 -4.20 -23.34
CA LYS A 646 -53.86 -3.43 -23.26
C LYS A 646 -54.55 -3.29 -24.60
N ASP A 647 -53.78 -2.97 -25.64
CA ASP A 647 -54.31 -2.67 -26.97
C ASP A 647 -54.80 -3.92 -27.73
N ASN A 648 -54.45 -5.12 -27.26
CA ASN A 648 -54.71 -6.39 -27.96
C ASN A 648 -55.61 -7.37 -27.20
N ILE A 649 -56.11 -7.01 -26.03
CA ILE A 649 -57.06 -7.82 -25.25
C ILE A 649 -58.36 -7.06 -24.99
N SER A 650 -59.41 -7.75 -24.56
CA SER A 650 -60.69 -7.09 -24.27
C SER A 650 -60.59 -6.16 -23.04
N PRO A 651 -61.38 -5.07 -22.98
CA PRO A 651 -61.41 -4.16 -21.83
C PRO A 651 -61.67 -4.87 -20.49
N GLU A 652 -62.50 -5.93 -20.50
CA GLU A 652 -62.86 -6.71 -19.32
C GLU A 652 -61.66 -7.51 -18.80
N ILE A 653 -60.92 -8.18 -19.69
CA ILE A 653 -59.70 -8.95 -19.34
C ILE A 653 -58.61 -7.99 -18.85
N PHE A 654 -58.47 -6.82 -19.48
CA PHE A 654 -57.49 -5.83 -19.02
C PHE A 654 -57.85 -5.25 -17.64
N LYS A 655 -59.14 -5.07 -17.35
CA LYS A 655 -59.61 -4.64 -16.03
C LYS A 655 -59.27 -5.67 -14.95
N GLU A 656 -59.56 -6.93 -15.18
CA GLU A 656 -59.20 -8.03 -14.26
C GLU A 656 -57.68 -8.11 -14.07
N TYR A 657 -56.91 -7.97 -15.15
CA TYR A 657 -55.46 -7.89 -15.08
C TYR A 657 -54.98 -6.74 -14.20
N CYS A 658 -55.61 -5.57 -14.30
CA CYS A 658 -55.28 -4.40 -13.49
C CYS A 658 -55.58 -4.61 -12.00
N GLU A 659 -56.66 -5.31 -11.65
CA GLU A 659 -57.00 -5.65 -10.27
C GLU A 659 -55.95 -6.58 -9.63
N ILE A 660 -55.51 -7.60 -10.38
CA ILE A 660 -54.48 -8.57 -9.92
C ILE A 660 -53.08 -7.93 -9.85
N HIS A 661 -52.75 -7.06 -10.81
CA HIS A 661 -51.42 -6.48 -10.98
C HIS A 661 -51.30 -5.02 -10.52
N HIS A 662 -52.26 -4.48 -9.77
CA HIS A 662 -52.32 -3.06 -9.36
C HIS A 662 -51.02 -2.49 -8.78
N ASN A 663 -50.22 -3.30 -8.07
CA ASN A 663 -48.94 -2.91 -7.47
C ASN A 663 -47.68 -3.38 -8.24
N CYS A 664 -47.81 -3.87 -9.47
CA CYS A 664 -46.69 -4.38 -10.26
C CYS A 664 -46.90 -4.15 -11.77
N CYS A 665 -45.98 -4.64 -12.61
CA CYS A 665 -46.08 -4.56 -14.08
C CYS A 665 -46.23 -3.15 -14.70
N GLY A 666 -46.12 -2.06 -13.91
CA GLY A 666 -46.38 -0.69 -14.40
C GLY A 666 -47.87 -0.35 -14.55
N VAL A 667 -48.78 -1.16 -14.02
CA VAL A 667 -50.23 -0.96 -14.12
C VAL A 667 -50.67 0.38 -13.52
N SER A 668 -50.14 0.72 -12.35
CA SER A 668 -50.42 2.00 -11.68
C SER A 668 -50.02 3.22 -12.51
N GLN A 669 -48.97 3.12 -13.34
CA GLN A 669 -48.57 4.19 -14.26
C GLN A 669 -49.54 4.34 -15.43
N ILE A 670 -50.07 3.23 -15.96
CA ILE A 670 -51.06 3.25 -17.05
C ILE A 670 -52.45 3.70 -16.57
N LEU A 671 -52.79 3.44 -15.31
CA LEU A 671 -54.04 3.89 -14.70
C LEU A 671 -53.97 5.32 -14.14
N GLY A 672 -52.82 5.99 -14.20
CA GLY A 672 -52.63 7.33 -13.65
C GLY A 672 -52.68 7.42 -12.12
N LEU A 673 -52.35 6.31 -11.43
CA LEU A 673 -52.42 6.18 -9.96
C LEU A 673 -51.08 6.45 -9.25
N LEU A 674 -50.00 6.70 -10.00
CA LEU A 674 -48.72 7.18 -9.49
C LEU A 674 -48.39 8.52 -10.16
N ASN A 675 -48.49 9.60 -9.39
CA ASN A 675 -47.71 10.84 -9.59
C ASN A 675 -46.46 10.78 -8.72
#